data_AF-J3M1G2-F1
#
_entry.id   AF-J3M1G2-F1
#
_cell.length_a   1.000
_cell.length_b   1.000
_cell.length_c   1.000
_cell.angle_alpha   90.00
_cell.angle_beta   90.00
_cell.angle_gamma   90.00
#
_symmetry.space_group_name_H-M   'P 1'
#
loop_
_entity.id
_entity.type
_entity.pdbx_description
1 polymer ?
#
loop_
_entity_poly.entity_id
_entity_poly.type
_entity_poly.pdbx_seq_one_letter_code
_entity_poly.pdbx_strand_id
1 'polypeptide(L)'
;MSRAVARRSLPPFLRLRSPPCDDGYWIGRLDHKDWLSPNEVLKIFASIGDPRLIASSFRRACGRRDYKPSEALYSLMIDRLAGCRRFGDVEELLAMARAERFRFSDEFFYRLIKMYGNVANHPEKAIETLFAMPGCGCWPSTKTFNYVLHMLVCRRQYEVVHEVYLSAPRLGVTLDTCCFNILVKGLCQFGRFDDAISLLNEMPKQGCAPNATTYSTLMNFLCQSGQVDRAFELCERMQEEDIAADTIVYNILISGLCREQRVTEAFDLFKSMVPKGCYPNSGTYQVLLDGLLSSEMFLEAKGLVSMMSAERMRPGFSSYKLLIDGLCNVNCVDDAHLVLKQMVEQGFVPRLLAIKFHAHNLDWKMHALSFQRMYYVEKNLVWEQQGLENDVPWAHGCQSPWTKLKMMELFANANKTASQPLHMRPSQCAAISQHMQQESDMVFWCWKVQVLIRQATFAGMDFGDHRRKPNVVGKFTVAAALTVMCIVVLKQSPGFSSTSVFSRHEIGVTHVLVTGGAGYIGSHATLRLLRDNYRVTIVDNLSRGNMGAVRVLQWLFPEPGRLQFIYADLGDAKVVNKIFSENAFDAVMHFAAVAYVGESTMEPLRYYHNITSNTLTVLEAMAAHNVKTLIYSSTCATYGEPDTMPITEATPQNPINPYGKAKKMAEDIILDFSRRSEMAVMILRYFNVIGSDPEGRLGEAPRPELREHGRISGACFDAALGIIPGLKVRGTDYPTADGTCIRDYIDVTDLVDAHVKALDKAQPGKVGIYNVGTGHGRSVKEFVEACKKATGANIKVDFLARRPGDYAEVYSDPSKIHDELNWTARHTDLRESLSTAWKWQKTHPSGYGST
;
A
#
# COMPACT_ATOMS: atom_id res chain seq x y z
N MET A 1 -18.92 -3.06 20.38
CA MET A 1 -17.84 -2.64 19.47
C MET A 1 -16.62 -1.95 20.12
N SER A 2 -16.56 -1.70 21.45
CA SER A 2 -15.46 -0.90 22.07
C SER A 2 -14.26 -1.65 22.67
N ARG A 3 -14.08 -2.96 22.45
CA ARG A 3 -12.88 -3.69 22.95
C ARG A 3 -11.75 -3.85 21.92
N ALA A 4 -12.01 -3.58 20.64
CA ALA A 4 -11.04 -3.83 19.56
C ALA A 4 -10.07 -2.66 19.29
N VAL A 5 -10.41 -1.43 19.71
CA VAL A 5 -9.62 -0.23 19.38
C VAL A 5 -8.40 -0.05 20.31
N ALA A 6 -8.44 -0.55 21.55
CA ALA A 6 -7.37 -0.35 22.54
C ALA A 6 -6.12 -1.24 22.36
N ARG A 7 -6.15 -2.25 21.47
CA ARG A 7 -5.00 -3.17 21.27
C ARG A 7 -4.04 -2.74 20.16
N ARG A 8 -4.33 -1.67 19.43
CA ARG A 8 -3.55 -1.27 18.23
C ARG A 8 -2.40 -0.29 18.48
N SER A 9 -2.17 0.16 19.72
CA SER A 9 -1.17 1.22 20.02
C SER A 9 0.05 0.79 20.84
N LEU A 10 0.29 -0.51 21.07
CA LEU A 10 1.47 -0.98 21.81
C LEU A 10 2.62 -1.40 20.87
N PRO A 11 3.89 -1.08 21.20
CA PRO A 11 5.07 -1.51 20.45
C PRO A 11 5.18 -3.05 20.29
N PRO A 12 5.87 -3.55 19.25
CA PRO A 12 5.93 -4.99 18.94
C PRO A 12 6.48 -5.87 20.07
N PHE A 13 7.38 -5.36 20.91
CA PHE A 13 8.04 -6.13 21.97
C PHE A 13 7.14 -6.45 23.19
N LEU A 14 5.93 -5.90 23.28
CA LEU A 14 4.98 -6.19 24.37
C LEU A 14 3.89 -7.21 23.99
N ARG A 15 3.98 -7.84 22.82
CA ARG A 15 3.03 -8.89 22.38
C ARG A 15 3.52 -10.30 22.74
N LEU A 16 3.77 -10.55 24.02
CA LEU A 16 3.91 -11.91 24.54
C LEU A 16 2.52 -12.45 24.90
N ARG A 17 2.20 -13.69 24.49
CA ARG A 17 1.03 -14.41 24.99
C ARG A 17 1.16 -14.50 26.52
N SER A 18 0.16 -14.02 27.25
CA SER A 18 0.11 -14.11 28.71
C SER A 18 0.15 -15.59 29.14
N PRO A 19 1.11 -16.03 29.98
CA PRO A 19 0.99 -17.28 30.71
C PRO A 19 -0.16 -17.15 31.75
N PRO A 20 -0.61 -18.26 32.37
CA PRO A 20 -1.62 -18.19 33.43
C PRO A 20 -1.14 -17.20 34.52
N CYS A 21 -1.96 -16.18 34.80
CA CYS A 21 -1.60 -15.10 35.73
C CYS A 21 -1.69 -15.61 37.17
N ASP A 22 -0.56 -15.97 37.76
CA ASP A 22 -0.39 -16.03 39.21
C ASP A 22 0.29 -14.75 39.67
N ASP A 23 -0.51 -13.75 40.04
CA ASP A 23 -0.02 -12.46 40.54
C ASP A 23 0.77 -12.63 41.85
N GLY A 24 0.45 -13.66 42.63
CA GLY A 24 1.18 -14.00 43.86
C GLY A 24 2.61 -14.43 43.58
N TYR A 25 2.82 -15.26 42.55
CA TYR A 25 4.15 -15.67 42.10
C TYR A 25 5.01 -14.48 41.69
N TRP A 26 4.49 -13.58 40.85
CA TRP A 26 5.26 -12.45 40.34
C TRP A 26 5.55 -11.39 41.41
N ILE A 27 4.58 -11.09 42.28
CA ILE A 27 4.76 -10.12 43.37
C ILE A 27 5.74 -10.65 44.42
N GLY A 28 5.72 -11.96 44.72
CA GLY A 28 6.65 -12.59 45.67
C GLY A 28 8.12 -12.47 45.26
N ARG A 29 8.41 -12.32 43.95
CA ARG A 29 9.79 -12.10 43.47
C ARG A 29 10.35 -10.72 43.83
N LEU A 30 9.52 -9.76 44.26
CA LEU A 30 9.99 -8.49 44.82
C LEU A 30 10.66 -8.66 46.20
N ASP A 31 10.37 -9.74 46.90
CA ASP A 31 10.91 -10.04 48.24
C ASP A 31 12.14 -10.94 48.22
N HIS A 32 12.64 -11.31 47.03
CA HIS A 32 13.83 -12.13 46.93
C HIS A 32 15.03 -11.43 47.58
N LYS A 33 15.88 -12.19 48.28
CA LYS A 33 17.02 -11.64 49.05
C LYS A 33 18.13 -11.02 48.19
N ASP A 34 18.12 -11.30 46.89
CA ASP A 34 19.14 -10.85 45.93
C ASP A 34 18.82 -9.46 45.36
N TRP A 35 19.83 -8.85 44.73
CA TRP A 35 19.73 -7.58 44.02
C TRP A 35 18.60 -7.61 42.98
N LEU A 36 17.67 -6.64 43.03
CA LEU A 36 16.65 -6.45 41.98
C LEU A 36 17.15 -5.66 40.77
N SER A 37 17.39 -6.35 39.66
CA SER A 37 17.80 -5.69 38.41
C SER A 37 16.61 -4.93 37.79
N PRO A 38 16.83 -3.75 37.16
CA PRO A 38 15.77 -2.99 36.49
C PRO A 38 14.98 -3.79 35.44
N ASN A 39 15.65 -4.71 34.74
CA ASN A 39 15.01 -5.57 33.73
C ASN A 39 14.11 -6.64 34.35
N GLU A 40 14.48 -7.21 35.51
CA GLU A 40 13.61 -8.15 36.22
C GLU A 40 12.38 -7.44 36.79
N VAL A 41 12.53 -6.21 37.30
CA VAL A 41 11.38 -5.40 37.74
C VAL A 41 10.45 -5.08 36.57
N LEU A 42 10.98 -4.69 35.40
CA LEU A 42 10.17 -4.48 34.20
C LEU A 42 9.38 -5.74 33.81
N LYS A 43 10.00 -6.93 33.87
CA LYS A 43 9.31 -8.19 33.60
C LYS A 43 8.20 -8.47 34.61
N ILE A 44 8.46 -8.28 35.91
CA ILE A 44 7.46 -8.46 36.98
C ILE A 44 6.24 -7.57 36.70
N PHE A 45 6.45 -6.27 36.49
CA PHE A 45 5.34 -5.32 36.25
C PHE A 45 4.66 -5.50 34.89
N ALA A 46 5.33 -6.08 33.90
CA ALA A 46 4.70 -6.51 32.65
C ALA A 46 3.80 -7.74 32.84
N SER A 47 4.13 -8.61 33.79
CA SER A 47 3.46 -9.90 34.02
C SER A 47 2.32 -9.87 35.05
N ILE A 48 2.22 -8.84 35.90
CA ILE A 48 1.08 -8.67 36.83
C ILE A 48 -0.24 -8.64 36.03
N GLY A 49 -1.19 -9.52 36.33
CA GLY A 49 -2.50 -9.60 35.69
C GLY A 49 -3.47 -8.52 36.20
N ASP A 50 -3.61 -8.36 37.52
CA ASP A 50 -4.49 -7.37 38.15
C ASP A 50 -3.86 -5.97 38.25
N PRO A 51 -4.39 -4.95 37.54
CA PRO A 51 -3.89 -3.59 37.61
C PRO A 51 -3.96 -2.95 39.01
N ARG A 52 -4.81 -3.45 39.92
CA ARG A 52 -4.95 -2.97 41.32
C ARG A 52 -3.70 -3.19 42.16
N LEU A 53 -2.91 -4.19 41.78
CA LEU A 53 -1.72 -4.55 42.51
C LEU A 53 -0.50 -3.74 42.08
N ILE A 54 -0.57 -2.97 40.98
CA ILE A 54 0.57 -2.23 40.43
C ILE A 54 1.08 -1.18 41.41
N ALA A 55 0.22 -0.27 41.91
CA ALA A 55 0.65 0.81 42.81
C ALA A 55 1.23 0.28 44.14
N SER A 56 0.57 -0.71 44.76
CA SER A 56 1.04 -1.33 46.00
C SER A 56 2.35 -2.11 45.81
N SER A 57 2.49 -2.83 44.70
CA SER A 57 3.73 -3.56 44.37
C SER A 57 4.88 -2.59 44.05
N PHE A 58 4.58 -1.43 43.45
CA PHE A 58 5.58 -0.41 43.15
C PHE A 58 6.14 0.22 44.42
N ARG A 59 5.26 0.57 45.39
CA ARG A 59 5.70 1.02 46.72
C ARG A 59 6.62 0.01 47.40
N ARG A 60 6.30 -1.28 47.29
CA ARG A 60 7.12 -2.36 47.84
C ARG A 60 8.49 -2.44 47.17
N ALA A 61 8.56 -2.26 45.86
CA ALA A 61 9.82 -2.23 45.11
C ALA A 61 10.68 -1.00 45.46
N CYS A 62 10.09 0.20 45.51
CA CYS A 62 10.80 1.44 45.89
C CYS A 62 11.24 1.47 47.36
N GLY A 63 10.58 0.75 48.25
CA GLY A 63 10.98 0.62 49.65
C GLY A 63 12.30 -0.13 49.87
N ARG A 64 12.83 -0.78 48.82
CA ARG A 64 14.11 -1.49 48.91
C ARG A 64 15.29 -0.55 48.65
N ARG A 65 16.34 -0.69 49.47
CA ARG A 65 17.54 0.16 49.38
C ARG A 65 18.41 -0.12 48.14
N ASP A 66 18.30 -1.31 47.55
CA ASP A 66 19.10 -1.79 46.42
C ASP A 66 18.48 -1.48 45.05
N TYR A 67 17.30 -0.83 45.01
CA TYR A 67 16.57 -0.57 43.78
C TYR A 67 16.26 0.91 43.58
N LYS A 68 16.40 1.38 42.34
CA LYS A 68 15.92 2.70 41.90
C LYS A 68 15.05 2.54 40.65
N PRO A 69 13.85 3.14 40.62
CA PRO A 69 12.95 3.04 39.49
C PRO A 69 13.53 3.75 38.26
N SER A 70 13.22 3.23 37.06
CA SER A 70 13.61 3.81 35.78
C SER A 70 12.41 4.44 35.06
N GLU A 71 12.65 5.38 34.14
CA GLU A 71 11.60 6.00 33.32
C GLU A 71 10.82 4.96 32.50
N ALA A 72 11.48 3.89 32.05
CA ALA A 72 10.85 2.78 31.34
C ALA A 72 9.81 2.05 32.20
N LEU A 73 10.09 1.90 33.51
CA LEU A 73 9.15 1.28 34.44
C LEU A 73 7.94 2.18 34.67
N TYR A 74 8.16 3.48 34.89
CA TYR A 74 7.07 4.45 34.98
C TYR A 74 6.19 4.44 33.73
N SER A 75 6.80 4.45 32.54
CA SER A 75 6.08 4.41 31.26
C SER A 75 5.21 3.16 31.13
N LEU A 76 5.77 1.98 31.45
CA LEU A 76 5.04 0.71 31.41
C LEU A 76 3.85 0.71 32.37
N MET A 77 4.04 1.12 33.61
CA MET A 77 2.95 1.14 34.61
C MET A 77 1.84 2.10 34.21
N ILE A 78 2.22 3.29 33.71
CA ILE A 78 1.29 4.32 33.26
C ILE A 78 0.46 3.85 32.06
N ASP A 79 1.10 3.25 31.04
CA ASP A 79 0.39 2.68 29.88
C ASP A 79 -0.63 1.61 30.30
N ARG A 80 -0.26 0.76 31.25
CA ARG A 80 -1.15 -0.31 31.75
C ARG A 80 -2.31 0.23 32.58
N LEU A 81 -2.04 1.16 33.49
CA LEU A 81 -3.07 1.76 34.33
C LEU A 81 -4.03 2.63 33.52
N ALA A 82 -3.53 3.40 32.55
CA ALA A 82 -4.35 4.20 31.65
C ALA A 82 -5.21 3.35 30.71
N GLY A 83 -4.66 2.24 30.18
CA GLY A 83 -5.45 1.25 29.41
C GLY A 83 -6.62 0.68 30.21
N CYS A 84 -6.48 0.59 31.54
CA CYS A 84 -7.53 0.17 32.47
C CYS A 84 -8.35 1.33 33.06
N ARG A 85 -8.13 2.58 32.62
CA ARG A 85 -8.80 3.81 33.09
C ARG A 85 -8.64 4.10 34.59
N ARG A 86 -7.55 3.63 35.21
CA ARG A 86 -7.26 3.83 36.63
C ARG A 86 -6.35 5.04 36.84
N PHE A 87 -6.87 6.23 36.57
CA PHE A 87 -6.10 7.47 36.61
C PHE A 87 -5.70 7.92 38.02
N GLY A 88 -6.42 7.50 39.07
CA GLY A 88 -6.02 7.77 40.46
C GLY A 88 -4.67 7.13 40.82
N ASP A 89 -4.45 5.90 40.40
CA ASP A 89 -3.17 5.20 40.59
C ASP A 89 -2.04 5.82 39.77
N VAL A 90 -2.34 6.39 38.59
CA VAL A 90 -1.36 7.14 37.79
C VAL A 90 -0.90 8.39 38.55
N GLU A 91 -1.82 9.11 39.19
CA GLU A 91 -1.47 10.26 40.04
C GLU A 91 -0.64 9.84 41.26
N GLU A 92 -0.97 8.71 41.90
CA GLU A 92 -0.16 8.16 43.02
C GLU A 92 1.28 7.89 42.56
N LEU A 93 1.46 7.28 41.38
CA LEU A 93 2.79 7.04 40.80
C LEU A 93 3.56 8.33 40.51
N LEU A 94 2.90 9.34 39.93
CA LEU A 94 3.53 10.63 39.65
C LEU A 94 3.86 11.40 40.93
N ALA A 95 3.02 11.33 41.95
CA ALA A 95 3.27 11.93 43.26
C ALA A 95 4.48 11.28 43.95
N MET A 96 4.61 9.95 43.88
CA MET A 96 5.79 9.24 44.37
C MET A 96 7.06 9.65 43.62
N ALA A 97 7.00 9.74 42.29
CA ALA A 97 8.13 10.20 41.49
C ALA A 97 8.57 11.63 41.83
N ARG A 98 7.61 12.53 42.11
CA ARG A 98 7.87 13.91 42.56
C ARG A 98 8.52 13.93 43.94
N ALA A 99 8.03 13.11 44.89
CA ALA A 99 8.62 13.01 46.23
C ALA A 99 10.08 12.53 46.18
N GLU A 100 10.40 11.63 45.25
CA GLU A 100 11.76 11.15 45.00
C GLU A 100 12.61 12.08 44.13
N ARG A 101 12.08 13.22 43.67
CA ARG A 101 12.72 14.18 42.75
C ARG A 101 13.24 13.52 41.46
N PHE A 102 12.52 12.52 40.94
CA PHE A 102 12.87 11.85 39.69
C PHE A 102 12.66 12.80 38.50
N ARG A 103 13.66 12.88 37.60
CA ARG A 103 13.58 13.71 36.38
C ARG A 103 13.09 12.87 35.22
N PHE A 104 12.04 13.33 34.55
CA PHE A 104 11.47 12.69 33.36
C PHE A 104 11.84 13.44 32.09
N SER A 105 11.82 12.71 30.96
CA SER A 105 11.93 13.31 29.64
C SER A 105 10.63 14.04 29.20
N ASP A 106 10.75 15.00 28.28
CA ASP A 106 9.59 15.63 27.64
C ASP A 106 8.73 14.59 26.89
N GLU A 107 9.35 13.58 26.27
CA GLU A 107 8.64 12.52 25.55
C GLU A 107 7.77 11.65 26.49
N PHE A 108 8.20 11.45 27.74
CA PHE A 108 7.36 10.82 28.76
C PHE A 108 6.10 11.64 29.05
N PHE A 109 6.25 12.95 29.29
CA PHE A 109 5.13 13.84 29.54
C PHE A 109 4.22 13.99 28.33
N TYR A 110 4.77 14.08 27.12
CA TYR A 110 4.02 14.08 25.87
C TYR A 110 3.09 12.87 25.75
N ARG A 111 3.59 11.67 26.07
CA ARG A 111 2.78 10.44 26.08
C ARG A 111 1.70 10.50 27.14
N LEU A 112 2.04 10.89 28.37
CA LEU A 112 1.09 11.02 29.48
C LEU A 112 -0.05 11.99 29.13
N ILE A 113 0.28 13.18 28.65
CA ILE A 113 -0.66 14.21 28.18
C ILE A 113 -1.55 13.66 27.07
N LYS A 114 -0.97 12.95 26.08
CA LYS A 114 -1.71 12.30 25.00
C LYS A 114 -2.70 11.24 25.50
N MET A 115 -2.33 10.49 26.54
CA MET A 115 -3.25 9.54 27.16
C MET A 115 -4.38 10.22 27.91
N TYR A 116 -4.10 11.26 28.70
CA TYR A 116 -5.15 12.04 29.37
C TYR A 116 -6.11 12.68 28.38
N GLY A 117 -5.58 13.23 27.28
CA GLY A 117 -6.36 13.83 26.20
C GLY A 117 -7.22 12.85 25.42
N ASN A 118 -6.71 11.67 25.04
CA ASN A 118 -7.42 10.76 24.12
C ASN A 118 -8.13 9.58 24.80
N VAL A 119 -7.53 8.99 25.84
CA VAL A 119 -8.02 7.74 26.47
C VAL A 119 -8.87 8.04 27.69
N ALA A 120 -8.45 9.03 28.49
CA ALA A 120 -9.09 9.41 29.74
C ALA A 120 -10.25 10.39 29.54
N ASN A 121 -10.26 11.13 28.42
CA ASN A 121 -11.16 12.24 28.17
C ASN A 121 -11.08 13.35 29.24
N HIS A 122 -9.92 13.55 29.86
CA HIS A 122 -9.68 14.52 30.92
C HIS A 122 -8.71 15.62 30.43
N PRO A 123 -9.19 16.65 29.72
CA PRO A 123 -8.35 17.72 29.17
C PRO A 123 -7.74 18.59 30.28
N GLU A 124 -8.46 18.81 31.37
CA GLU A 124 -7.99 19.53 32.56
C GLU A 124 -6.71 18.92 33.11
N LYS A 125 -6.66 17.59 33.26
CA LYS A 125 -5.45 16.87 33.71
C LYS A 125 -4.29 16.99 32.75
N ALA A 126 -4.57 17.02 31.44
CA ALA A 126 -3.52 17.22 30.43
C ALA A 126 -2.89 18.63 30.57
N ILE A 127 -3.71 19.64 30.86
CA ILE A 127 -3.27 21.02 31.12
C ILE A 127 -2.50 21.11 32.44
N GLU A 128 -3.04 20.55 33.53
CA GLU A 128 -2.37 20.50 34.83
C GLU A 128 -1.00 19.82 34.72
N THR A 129 -0.92 18.74 33.96
CA THR A 129 0.34 18.02 33.71
C THR A 129 1.34 18.92 32.99
N LEU A 130 0.93 19.64 31.94
CA LEU A 130 1.78 20.59 31.21
C LEU A 130 2.37 21.66 32.14
N PHE A 131 1.52 22.27 32.99
CA PHE A 131 1.95 23.31 33.94
C PHE A 131 2.79 22.76 35.09
N ALA A 132 2.65 21.48 35.43
CA ALA A 132 3.43 20.82 36.47
C ALA A 132 4.82 20.36 35.98
N MET A 133 5.09 20.32 34.67
CA MET A 133 6.37 19.85 34.11
C MET A 133 7.59 20.57 34.72
N PRO A 134 7.63 21.92 34.83
CA PRO A 134 8.78 22.62 35.42
C PRO A 134 9.07 22.22 36.87
N GLY A 135 8.03 21.91 37.65
CA GLY A 135 8.16 21.40 39.02
C GLY A 135 8.79 20.00 39.10
N CYS A 136 8.73 19.22 38.01
CA CYS A 136 9.40 17.93 37.86
C CYS A 136 10.81 18.06 37.23
N GLY A 137 11.32 19.28 37.06
CA GLY A 137 12.64 19.53 36.48
C GLY A 137 12.73 19.29 34.96
N CYS A 138 11.59 19.30 34.27
CA CYS A 138 11.49 19.13 32.82
C CYS A 138 10.72 20.32 32.21
N TRP A 139 11.17 20.86 31.09
CA TRP A 139 10.45 21.93 30.38
C TRP A 139 9.73 21.36 29.17
N PRO A 140 8.49 21.78 28.90
CA PRO A 140 7.74 21.28 27.74
C PRO A 140 8.41 21.69 26.43
N SER A 141 8.46 20.78 25.47
CA SER A 141 8.82 21.11 24.10
C SER A 141 7.67 21.79 23.36
N THR A 142 7.99 22.47 22.25
CA THR A 142 6.99 23.02 21.32
C THR A 142 6.01 21.95 20.83
N LYS A 143 6.48 20.70 20.63
CA LYS A 143 5.62 19.56 20.26
C LYS A 143 4.59 19.22 21.34
N THR A 144 5.03 19.15 22.60
CA THR A 144 4.14 18.86 23.75
C THR A 144 3.11 19.97 23.95
N PHE A 145 3.56 21.22 23.86
CA PHE A 145 2.70 22.39 23.95
C PHE A 145 1.65 22.45 22.81
N ASN A 146 2.08 22.26 21.56
CA ASN A 146 1.20 22.25 20.38
C ASN A 146 0.15 21.14 20.46
N TYR A 147 0.48 19.98 21.05
CA TYR A 147 -0.50 18.91 21.24
C TYR A 147 -1.62 19.29 22.21
N VAL A 148 -1.29 19.95 23.34
CA VAL A 148 -2.30 20.45 24.28
C VAL A 148 -3.20 21.48 23.61
N LEU A 149 -2.62 22.45 22.90
CA LEU A 149 -3.40 23.44 22.15
C LEU A 149 -4.33 22.79 21.12
N HIS A 150 -3.83 21.85 20.31
CA HIS A 150 -4.64 21.14 19.33
C HIS A 150 -5.78 20.35 19.99
N MET A 151 -5.49 19.68 21.10
CA MET A 151 -6.48 18.92 21.88
C MET A 151 -7.61 19.82 22.39
N LEU A 152 -7.28 21.01 22.93
CA LEU A 152 -8.27 21.98 23.41
C LEU A 152 -9.09 22.59 22.27
N VAL A 153 -8.46 22.90 21.13
CA VAL A 153 -9.14 23.38 19.93
C VAL A 153 -10.15 22.34 19.43
N CYS A 154 -9.76 21.07 19.32
CA CYS A 154 -10.67 19.99 18.92
C CYS A 154 -11.86 19.80 19.89
N ARG A 155 -11.68 20.15 21.16
CA ARG A 155 -12.71 20.08 22.21
C ARG A 155 -13.54 21.35 22.35
N ARG A 156 -13.27 22.39 21.55
CA ARG A 156 -13.98 23.67 21.63
C ARG A 156 -13.87 24.30 23.04
N GLN A 157 -12.67 24.28 23.65
CA GLN A 157 -12.40 24.89 24.97
C GLN A 157 -11.63 26.22 24.84
N TYR A 158 -12.29 27.23 24.29
CA TYR A 158 -11.73 28.51 23.83
C TYR A 158 -11.03 29.35 24.90
N GLU A 159 -11.71 29.56 26.03
CA GLU A 159 -11.20 30.41 27.12
C GLU A 159 -9.86 29.87 27.63
N VAL A 160 -9.78 28.54 27.72
CA VAL A 160 -8.58 27.83 28.16
C VAL A 160 -7.49 27.80 27.09
N VAL A 161 -7.85 27.74 25.79
CA VAL A 161 -6.86 27.86 24.69
C VAL A 161 -6.10 29.17 24.78
N HIS A 162 -6.80 30.29 25.02
CA HIS A 162 -6.17 31.60 25.12
C HIS A 162 -5.27 31.71 26.36
N GLU A 163 -5.70 31.18 27.51
CA GLU A 163 -4.89 31.13 28.73
C GLU A 163 -3.61 30.30 28.54
N VAL A 164 -3.73 29.10 27.98
CA VAL A 164 -2.59 28.22 27.70
C VAL A 164 -1.64 28.86 26.69
N TYR A 165 -2.16 29.51 25.65
CA TYR A 165 -1.36 30.26 24.68
C TYR A 165 -0.52 31.36 25.34
N LEU A 166 -1.13 32.21 26.18
CA LEU A 166 -0.43 33.28 26.91
C LEU A 166 0.61 32.76 27.90
N SER A 167 0.50 31.50 28.30
CA SER A 167 1.46 30.87 29.21
C SER A 167 2.77 30.43 28.55
N ALA A 168 2.87 30.41 27.22
CA ALA A 168 4.05 29.90 26.51
C ALA A 168 5.39 30.50 26.99
N PRO A 169 5.52 31.83 27.23
CA PRO A 169 6.76 32.41 27.74
C PRO A 169 7.10 31.95 29.17
N ARG A 170 6.08 31.74 30.02
CA ARG A 170 6.27 31.23 31.40
C ARG A 170 6.78 29.80 31.41
N LEU A 171 6.41 29.02 30.40
CA LEU A 171 6.85 27.65 30.19
C LEU A 171 8.15 27.54 29.36
N GLY A 172 8.76 28.66 28.98
CA GLY A 172 9.96 28.67 28.16
C GLY A 172 9.78 28.12 26.73
N VAL A 173 8.53 28.11 26.22
CA VAL A 173 8.20 27.58 24.90
C VAL A 173 8.26 28.70 23.87
N THR A 174 9.06 28.51 22.83
CA THR A 174 9.04 29.37 21.64
C THR A 174 7.90 28.94 20.73
N LEU A 175 7.03 29.89 20.39
CA LEU A 175 5.93 29.68 19.45
C LEU A 175 6.47 29.44 18.04
N ASP A 176 5.84 28.52 17.31
CA ASP A 176 6.18 28.19 15.93
C ASP A 176 4.97 28.34 15.00
N THR A 177 5.20 28.26 13.68
CA THR A 177 4.11 28.31 12.68
C THR A 177 3.03 27.26 12.92
N CYS A 178 3.38 26.09 13.49
CA CYS A 178 2.41 25.04 13.81
C CYS A 178 1.42 25.49 14.90
N CYS A 179 1.91 26.15 15.97
CA CYS A 179 1.08 26.73 17.02
C CYS A 179 0.06 27.71 16.44
N PHE A 180 0.51 28.66 15.61
CA PHE A 180 -0.37 29.64 14.97
C PHE A 180 -1.40 28.96 14.05
N ASN A 181 -0.99 27.96 13.26
CA ASN A 181 -1.93 27.20 12.42
C ASN A 181 -3.02 26.48 13.23
N ILE A 182 -2.68 25.96 14.41
CA ILE A 182 -3.65 25.35 15.33
C ILE A 182 -4.66 26.40 15.83
N LEU A 183 -4.18 27.57 16.23
CA LEU A 183 -5.01 28.67 16.74
C LEU A 183 -5.90 29.25 15.64
N VAL A 184 -5.36 29.53 14.45
CA VAL A 184 -6.10 29.98 13.27
C VAL A 184 -7.22 28.98 12.93
N LYS A 185 -6.90 27.69 12.88
CA LYS A 185 -7.91 26.64 12.67
C LYS A 185 -9.00 26.66 13.75
N GLY A 186 -8.62 26.83 15.01
CA GLY A 186 -9.54 26.99 16.11
C GLY A 186 -10.46 28.18 15.90
N LEU A 187 -9.91 29.39 15.81
CA LEU A 187 -10.65 30.64 15.62
C LEU A 187 -11.63 30.59 14.44
N CYS A 188 -11.23 29.95 13.32
CA CYS A 188 -12.13 29.66 12.21
C CYS A 188 -13.31 28.74 12.62
N GLN A 189 -13.05 27.58 13.23
CA GLN A 189 -14.11 26.67 13.70
C GLN A 189 -15.09 27.28 14.71
N PHE A 190 -14.68 28.41 15.27
CA PHE A 190 -15.34 29.16 16.32
C PHE A 190 -16.15 30.35 15.78
N GLY A 191 -16.10 30.60 14.47
CA GLY A 191 -16.76 31.75 13.84
C GLY A 191 -16.08 33.09 14.13
N ARG A 192 -14.91 33.08 14.78
CA ARG A 192 -14.11 34.27 15.13
C ARG A 192 -13.09 34.56 14.04
N PHE A 193 -13.57 34.78 12.82
CA PHE A 193 -12.71 34.94 11.65
C PHE A 193 -11.84 36.20 11.71
N ASP A 194 -12.38 37.32 12.21
CA ASP A 194 -11.64 38.58 12.31
C ASP A 194 -10.45 38.48 13.27
N ASP A 195 -10.60 37.69 14.35
CA ASP A 195 -9.48 37.37 15.24
C ASP A 195 -8.46 36.46 14.56
N ALA A 196 -8.89 35.54 13.70
CA ALA A 196 -7.99 34.67 12.92
C ALA A 196 -7.15 35.49 11.91
N ILE A 197 -7.75 36.50 11.26
CA ILE A 197 -7.04 37.44 10.38
C ILE A 197 -6.11 38.35 11.18
N SER A 198 -6.54 38.82 12.35
CA SER A 198 -5.67 39.59 13.25
C SER A 198 -4.44 38.76 13.64
N LEU A 199 -4.64 37.48 13.97
CA LEU A 199 -3.55 36.56 14.28
C LEU A 199 -2.62 36.32 13.09
N LEU A 200 -3.15 36.17 11.86
CA LEU A 200 -2.35 36.09 10.63
C LEU A 200 -1.42 37.31 10.48
N ASN A 201 -1.93 38.51 10.76
CA ASN A 201 -1.16 39.76 10.67
C ASN A 201 -0.12 39.92 11.80
N GLU A 202 -0.32 39.24 12.93
CA GLU A 202 0.60 39.26 14.06
C GLU A 202 1.74 38.24 13.93
N MET A 203 1.57 37.16 13.16
CA MET A 203 2.58 36.12 12.99
C MET A 203 3.97 36.66 12.65
N PRO A 204 4.15 37.57 11.66
CA PRO A 204 5.48 38.09 11.33
C PRO A 204 6.12 38.90 12.47
N LYS A 205 5.32 39.62 13.26
CA LYS A 205 5.78 40.40 14.42
C LYS A 205 6.31 39.49 15.54
N GLN A 206 5.82 38.25 15.59
CA GLN A 206 6.25 37.21 16.53
C GLN A 206 7.39 36.35 15.95
N GLY A 207 8.00 36.75 14.83
CA GLY A 207 9.10 36.04 14.19
C GLY A 207 8.70 34.77 13.43
N CYS A 208 7.40 34.58 13.16
CA CYS A 208 6.86 33.43 12.43
C CYS A 208 6.29 33.86 11.08
N ALA A 209 6.61 33.15 9.99
CA ALA A 209 6.01 33.40 8.69
C ALA A 209 4.74 32.54 8.51
N PRO A 210 3.62 33.13 8.03
CA PRO A 210 2.51 32.36 7.48
C PRO A 210 2.97 31.43 6.35
N ASN A 211 2.28 30.31 6.17
CA ASN A 211 2.56 29.38 5.07
C ASN A 211 1.27 28.95 4.35
N ALA A 212 1.40 28.12 3.32
CA ALA A 212 0.25 27.62 2.56
C ALA A 212 -0.81 26.94 3.44
N THR A 213 -0.42 26.30 4.56
CA THR A 213 -1.38 25.71 5.51
C THR A 213 -2.18 26.77 6.27
N THR A 214 -1.57 27.91 6.63
CA THR A 214 -2.26 29.04 7.27
C THR A 214 -3.35 29.59 6.35
N TYR A 215 -2.97 29.92 5.11
CA TYR A 215 -3.86 30.49 4.11
C TYR A 215 -4.97 29.52 3.69
N SER A 216 -4.63 28.26 3.39
CA SER A 216 -5.64 27.24 3.05
C SER A 216 -6.65 27.01 4.16
N THR A 217 -6.26 27.11 5.44
CA THR A 217 -7.19 26.98 6.57
C THR A 217 -8.22 28.13 6.60
N LEU A 218 -7.77 29.37 6.39
CA LEU A 218 -8.63 30.55 6.34
C LEU A 218 -9.56 30.52 5.11
N MET A 219 -9.01 30.21 3.94
CA MET A 219 -9.78 30.07 2.69
C MET A 219 -10.84 28.99 2.80
N ASN A 220 -10.50 27.83 3.38
CA ASN A 220 -11.46 26.74 3.55
C ASN A 220 -12.62 27.15 4.47
N PHE A 221 -12.36 27.94 5.50
CA PHE A 221 -13.42 28.48 6.35
C PHE A 221 -14.33 29.46 5.58
N LEU A 222 -13.76 30.36 4.78
CA LEU A 222 -14.53 31.30 3.96
C LEU A 222 -15.39 30.58 2.92
N CYS A 223 -14.82 29.59 2.21
CA CYS A 223 -15.56 28.74 1.28
C CYS A 223 -16.69 27.96 1.97
N GLN A 224 -16.49 27.46 3.19
CA GLN A 224 -17.54 26.79 3.97
C GLN A 224 -18.64 27.76 4.43
N SER A 225 -18.31 29.04 4.55
CA SER A 225 -19.23 30.10 4.98
C SER A 225 -19.91 30.81 3.80
N GLY A 226 -19.72 30.34 2.56
CA GLY A 226 -20.29 30.95 1.34
C GLY A 226 -19.75 32.34 1.04
N GLN A 227 -18.48 32.59 1.37
CA GLN A 227 -17.76 33.84 1.09
C GLN A 227 -16.55 33.56 0.20
N VAL A 228 -16.77 32.92 -0.94
CA VAL A 228 -15.69 32.45 -1.83
C VAL A 228 -14.90 33.61 -2.42
N ASP A 229 -15.52 34.76 -2.71
CA ASP A 229 -14.80 35.93 -3.24
C ASP A 229 -13.72 36.44 -2.25
N ARG A 230 -14.04 36.47 -0.95
CA ARG A 230 -13.03 36.79 0.09
C ARG A 230 -11.93 35.74 0.18
N ALA A 231 -12.21 34.49 -0.19
CA ALA A 231 -11.19 33.45 -0.26
C ALA A 231 -10.22 33.69 -1.43
N PHE A 232 -10.70 34.26 -2.54
CA PHE A 232 -9.84 34.72 -3.64
C PHE A 232 -8.99 35.93 -3.25
N GLU A 233 -9.53 36.90 -2.53
CA GLU A 233 -8.75 38.03 -1.98
C GLU A 233 -7.60 37.52 -1.09
N LEU A 234 -7.84 36.51 -0.25
CA LEU A 234 -6.76 35.86 0.51
C LEU A 234 -5.76 35.12 -0.36
N CYS A 235 -6.16 34.63 -1.53
CA CYS A 235 -5.28 33.92 -2.46
C CYS A 235 -4.37 34.90 -3.20
N GLU A 236 -4.89 36.08 -3.54
CA GLU A 236 -4.10 37.18 -4.10
C GLU A 236 -3.08 37.67 -3.07
N ARG A 237 -3.52 37.94 -1.84
CA ARG A 237 -2.61 38.31 -0.74
C ARG A 237 -1.52 37.26 -0.51
N MET A 238 -1.86 35.96 -0.53
CA MET A 238 -0.89 34.87 -0.40
C MET A 238 0.19 34.93 -1.50
N GLN A 239 -0.18 35.29 -2.72
CA GLN A 239 0.74 35.43 -3.85
C GLN A 239 1.58 36.71 -3.74
N GLU A 240 1.01 37.82 -3.26
CA GLU A 240 1.74 39.07 -2.96
C GLU A 240 2.80 38.88 -1.87
N GLU A 241 2.55 37.96 -0.92
CA GLU A 241 3.51 37.57 0.12
C GLU A 241 4.52 36.50 -0.38
N ASP A 242 4.62 36.25 -1.69
CA ASP A 242 5.52 35.27 -2.35
C ASP A 242 5.30 33.81 -1.89
N ILE A 243 4.09 33.47 -1.41
CA ILE A 243 3.74 32.11 -1.01
C ILE A 243 3.01 31.41 -2.17
N ALA A 244 3.62 30.37 -2.73
CA ALA A 244 3.05 29.65 -3.86
C ALA A 244 1.79 28.86 -3.49
N ALA A 245 0.71 29.05 -4.26
CA ALA A 245 -0.52 28.28 -4.14
C ALA A 245 -0.30 26.82 -4.60
N ASP A 246 -0.54 25.87 -3.70
CA ASP A 246 -0.42 24.44 -3.98
C ASP A 246 -1.76 23.83 -4.40
N THR A 247 -1.76 22.54 -4.74
CA THR A 247 -2.97 21.81 -5.15
C THR A 247 -4.08 21.86 -4.09
N ILE A 248 -3.74 21.99 -2.80
CA ILE A 248 -4.72 22.06 -1.72
C ILE A 248 -5.49 23.39 -1.79
N VAL A 249 -4.79 24.51 -1.99
CA VAL A 249 -5.40 25.83 -2.17
C VAL A 249 -6.38 25.84 -3.35
N TYR A 250 -5.96 25.33 -4.51
CA TYR A 250 -6.84 25.24 -5.68
C TYR A 250 -8.05 24.34 -5.41
N ASN A 251 -7.88 23.19 -4.76
CA ASN A 251 -8.99 22.30 -4.43
C ASN A 251 -10.02 22.98 -3.49
N ILE A 252 -9.56 23.81 -2.56
CA ILE A 252 -10.43 24.57 -1.64
C ILE A 252 -11.26 25.60 -2.41
N LEU A 253 -10.62 26.37 -3.30
CA LEU A 253 -11.30 27.40 -4.09
C LEU A 253 -12.29 26.78 -5.10
N ILE A 254 -11.88 25.71 -5.80
CA ILE A 254 -12.77 24.93 -6.69
C ILE A 254 -13.97 24.40 -5.90
N SER A 255 -13.73 23.80 -4.73
CA SER A 255 -14.81 23.31 -3.87
C SER A 255 -15.75 24.42 -3.39
N GLY A 256 -15.21 25.60 -3.09
CA GLY A 256 -15.97 26.79 -2.73
C GLY A 256 -16.88 27.25 -3.87
N LEU A 257 -16.32 27.47 -5.06
CA LEU A 257 -17.07 27.87 -6.25
C LEU A 257 -18.18 26.88 -6.59
N CYS A 258 -17.91 25.57 -6.50
CA CYS A 258 -18.92 24.54 -6.71
C CYS A 258 -20.07 24.61 -5.69
N ARG A 259 -19.81 24.99 -4.43
CA ARG A 259 -20.84 25.16 -3.40
C ARG A 259 -21.73 26.38 -3.63
N GLU A 260 -21.18 27.44 -4.20
CA GLU A 260 -21.93 28.64 -4.60
C GLU A 260 -22.61 28.51 -5.98
N GLN A 261 -22.62 27.31 -6.57
CA GLN A 261 -23.15 27.03 -7.92
C GLN A 261 -22.42 27.80 -9.06
N ARG A 262 -21.22 28.32 -8.80
CA ARG A 262 -20.34 29.01 -9.77
C ARG A 262 -19.42 28.00 -10.48
N VAL A 263 -20.01 26.94 -11.04
CA VAL A 263 -19.25 25.79 -11.55
C VAL A 263 -18.42 26.10 -12.80
N THR A 264 -18.86 27.05 -13.63
CA THR A 264 -18.09 27.53 -14.79
C THR A 264 -16.75 28.12 -14.36
N GLU A 265 -16.76 29.02 -13.37
CA GLU A 265 -15.55 29.58 -12.79
C GLU A 265 -14.67 28.51 -12.14
N ALA A 266 -15.29 27.48 -11.52
CA ALA A 266 -14.55 26.35 -10.94
C ALA A 266 -13.79 25.55 -12.01
N PHE A 267 -14.41 25.38 -13.19
CA PHE A 267 -13.80 24.69 -14.33
C PHE A 267 -12.69 25.52 -14.99
N ASP A 268 -12.84 26.84 -15.05
CA ASP A 268 -11.81 27.75 -15.55
C ASP A 268 -10.61 27.82 -14.58
N LEU A 269 -10.88 27.84 -13.28
CA LEU A 269 -9.83 27.75 -12.26
C LEU A 269 -9.06 26.42 -12.38
N PHE A 270 -9.78 25.30 -12.56
CA PHE A 270 -9.17 23.98 -12.80
C PHE A 270 -8.25 23.98 -14.03
N LYS A 271 -8.68 24.56 -15.15
CA LYS A 271 -7.83 24.70 -16.36
C LYS A 271 -6.62 25.60 -16.12
N SER A 272 -6.76 26.63 -15.29
CA SER A 272 -5.68 27.57 -14.98
C SER A 272 -4.56 26.98 -14.11
N MET A 273 -4.78 25.82 -13.47
CA MET A 273 -3.79 25.19 -12.58
C MET A 273 -2.49 24.85 -13.33
N VAL A 274 -2.59 24.20 -14.49
CA VAL A 274 -1.42 23.71 -15.25
C VAL A 274 -0.55 24.87 -15.76
N PRO A 275 -1.09 25.93 -16.39
CA PRO A 275 -0.30 27.11 -16.76
C PRO A 275 0.39 27.79 -15.57
N LYS A 276 -0.18 27.71 -14.36
CA LYS A 276 0.40 28.25 -13.13
C LYS A 276 1.39 27.30 -12.45
N GLY A 277 1.76 26.18 -13.10
CA GLY A 277 2.74 25.22 -12.61
C GLY A 277 2.22 24.26 -11.53
N CYS A 278 0.89 24.19 -11.31
CA CYS A 278 0.26 23.29 -10.37
C CYS A 278 -0.54 22.21 -11.11
N TYR A 279 -0.32 20.94 -10.79
CA TYR A 279 -0.99 19.83 -11.49
C TYR A 279 -2.20 19.31 -10.70
N PRO A 280 -3.37 19.12 -11.34
CA PRO A 280 -4.52 18.48 -10.71
C PRO A 280 -4.20 17.06 -10.22
N ASN A 281 -4.74 16.67 -9.05
CA ASN A 281 -4.59 15.33 -8.49
C ASN A 281 -5.96 14.64 -8.32
N SER A 282 -5.98 13.40 -7.82
CA SER A 282 -7.24 12.64 -7.64
C SER A 282 -8.28 13.40 -6.82
N GLY A 283 -7.84 14.19 -5.85
CA GLY A 283 -8.72 15.05 -5.05
C GLY A 283 -9.32 16.19 -5.87
N THR A 284 -8.52 16.84 -6.73
CA THR A 284 -8.98 17.93 -7.60
C THR A 284 -10.11 17.50 -8.52
N TYR A 285 -9.90 16.39 -9.24
CA TYR A 285 -10.92 15.86 -10.15
C TYR A 285 -12.18 15.40 -9.40
N GLN A 286 -12.01 14.79 -8.22
CA GLN A 286 -13.14 14.36 -7.40
C GLN A 286 -13.97 15.55 -6.90
N VAL A 287 -13.33 16.63 -6.44
CA VAL A 287 -14.01 17.85 -5.99
C VAL A 287 -14.81 18.49 -7.12
N LEU A 288 -14.21 18.60 -8.31
CA LEU A 288 -14.88 19.17 -9.48
C LEU A 288 -16.02 18.28 -9.97
N LEU A 289 -15.84 16.96 -9.95
CA LEU A 289 -16.88 15.99 -10.30
C LEU A 289 -18.07 16.09 -9.34
N ASP A 290 -17.83 16.12 -8.04
CA ASP A 290 -18.90 16.26 -7.05
C ASP A 290 -19.64 17.60 -7.19
N GLY A 291 -18.92 18.67 -7.58
CA GLY A 291 -19.51 19.97 -7.89
C GLY A 291 -20.40 19.98 -9.12
N LEU A 292 -19.95 19.37 -10.23
CA LEU A 292 -20.74 19.21 -11.46
C LEU A 292 -21.99 18.37 -11.21
N LEU A 293 -21.86 17.28 -10.46
CA LEU A 293 -22.98 16.41 -10.09
C LEU A 293 -24.00 17.12 -9.20
N SER A 294 -23.54 17.94 -8.25
CA SER A 294 -24.42 18.72 -7.36
C SER A 294 -25.16 19.84 -8.10
N SER A 295 -24.65 20.28 -9.25
CA SER A 295 -25.24 21.32 -10.09
C SER A 295 -25.99 20.75 -11.30
N GLU A 296 -26.24 19.43 -11.31
CA GLU A 296 -26.96 18.70 -12.37
C GLU A 296 -26.35 18.82 -13.78
N MET A 297 -25.05 19.16 -13.88
CA MET A 297 -24.29 19.27 -15.14
C MET A 297 -23.74 17.91 -15.54
N PHE A 298 -24.62 16.97 -15.89
CA PHE A 298 -24.27 15.55 -16.08
C PHE A 298 -23.42 15.27 -17.33
N LEU A 299 -23.56 16.06 -18.40
CA LEU A 299 -22.79 15.86 -19.64
C LEU A 299 -21.32 16.29 -19.45
N GLU A 300 -21.11 17.41 -18.77
CA GLU A 300 -19.79 17.90 -18.38
C GLU A 300 -19.14 16.96 -17.36
N ALA A 301 -19.91 16.44 -16.39
CA ALA A 301 -19.45 15.43 -15.45
C ALA A 301 -19.01 14.13 -16.16
N LYS A 302 -19.72 13.68 -17.21
CA LYS A 302 -19.29 12.57 -18.07
C LYS A 302 -17.95 12.87 -18.73
N GLY A 303 -17.82 14.05 -19.34
CA GLY A 303 -16.55 14.49 -19.96
C GLY A 303 -15.39 14.47 -18.96
N LEU A 304 -15.64 14.93 -17.72
CA LEU A 304 -14.65 14.89 -16.64
C LEU A 304 -14.30 13.46 -16.22
N VAL A 305 -15.26 12.54 -16.13
CA VAL A 305 -15.00 11.11 -15.85
C VAL A 305 -14.17 10.44 -16.95
N SER A 306 -14.39 10.80 -18.22
CA SER A 306 -13.55 10.37 -19.33
C SER A 306 -12.12 10.90 -19.19
N MET A 307 -11.94 12.19 -18.85
CA MET A 307 -10.61 12.77 -18.58
C MET A 307 -9.92 12.11 -17.38
N MET A 308 -10.64 11.89 -16.27
CA MET A 308 -10.12 11.16 -15.11
C MET A 308 -9.60 9.78 -15.51
N SER A 309 -10.31 9.09 -16.40
CA SER A 309 -9.92 7.74 -16.83
C SER A 309 -8.74 7.73 -17.79
N ALA A 310 -8.61 8.74 -18.65
CA ALA A 310 -7.42 8.95 -19.48
C ALA A 310 -6.17 9.19 -18.60
N GLU A 311 -6.33 9.95 -17.52
CA GLU A 311 -5.29 10.22 -16.52
C GLU A 311 -5.14 9.09 -15.47
N ARG A 312 -5.78 7.93 -15.69
CA ARG A 312 -5.75 6.73 -14.81
C ARG A 312 -6.24 6.96 -13.38
N MET A 313 -7.07 7.95 -13.17
CA MET A 313 -7.70 8.26 -11.89
C MET A 313 -9.11 7.70 -11.83
N ARG A 314 -9.49 7.21 -10.66
CA ARG A 314 -10.76 6.49 -10.47
C ARG A 314 -11.76 7.36 -9.73
N PRO A 315 -12.92 7.68 -10.33
CA PRO A 315 -14.02 8.30 -9.61
C PRO A 315 -14.49 7.41 -8.46
N GLY A 316 -14.99 8.03 -7.39
CA GLY A 316 -15.66 7.29 -6.32
C GLY A 316 -16.92 6.56 -6.82
N PHE A 317 -17.27 5.44 -6.19
CA PHE A 317 -18.51 4.70 -6.49
C PHE A 317 -19.76 5.59 -6.39
N SER A 318 -19.80 6.49 -5.40
CA SER A 318 -20.90 7.43 -5.21
C SER A 318 -21.07 8.38 -6.38
N SER A 319 -19.96 8.87 -6.96
CA SER A 319 -19.99 9.80 -8.10
C SER A 319 -20.44 9.09 -9.39
N TYR A 320 -20.01 7.84 -9.61
CA TYR A 320 -20.55 7.02 -10.70
C TYR A 320 -22.06 6.81 -10.58
N LYS A 321 -22.53 6.48 -9.38
CA LYS A 321 -23.95 6.29 -9.11
C LYS A 321 -24.75 7.56 -9.44
N LEU A 322 -24.35 8.71 -8.88
CA LEU A 322 -25.02 9.99 -9.09
C LEU A 322 -25.00 10.42 -10.56
N LEU A 323 -23.89 10.18 -11.28
CA LEU A 323 -23.79 10.47 -12.70
C LEU A 323 -24.74 9.61 -13.53
N ILE A 324 -24.82 8.31 -13.26
CA ILE A 324 -25.71 7.39 -13.98
C ILE A 324 -27.18 7.74 -13.70
N ASP A 325 -27.55 7.96 -12.42
CA ASP A 325 -28.89 8.39 -12.03
C ASP A 325 -29.25 9.73 -12.74
N GLY A 326 -28.32 10.68 -12.76
CA GLY A 326 -28.48 11.98 -13.41
C GLY A 326 -28.66 11.91 -14.92
N LEU A 327 -27.79 11.16 -15.62
CA LEU A 327 -27.87 10.92 -17.07
C LEU A 327 -29.19 10.22 -17.46
N CYS A 328 -29.69 9.32 -16.62
CA CYS A 328 -31.00 8.71 -16.80
C CYS A 328 -32.14 9.74 -16.64
N ASN A 329 -32.03 10.68 -15.69
CA ASN A 329 -33.05 11.71 -15.50
C ASN A 329 -33.10 12.72 -16.66
N VAL A 330 -31.97 13.02 -17.31
CA VAL A 330 -31.91 13.88 -18.51
C VAL A 330 -32.16 13.11 -19.83
N ASN A 331 -32.58 11.85 -19.75
CA ASN A 331 -32.88 10.97 -20.90
C ASN A 331 -31.68 10.68 -21.83
N CYS A 332 -30.44 10.82 -21.34
CA CYS A 332 -29.20 10.48 -22.05
C CYS A 332 -28.79 9.03 -21.75
N VAL A 333 -29.59 8.07 -22.23
CA VAL A 333 -29.46 6.65 -21.85
C VAL A 333 -28.19 6.00 -22.39
N ASP A 334 -27.78 6.33 -23.62
CA ASP A 334 -26.55 5.80 -24.23
C ASP A 334 -25.30 6.22 -23.44
N ASP A 335 -25.32 7.45 -22.93
CA ASP A 335 -24.26 8.01 -22.11
C ASP A 335 -24.21 7.35 -20.73
N ALA A 336 -25.38 7.10 -20.13
CA ALA A 336 -25.48 6.34 -18.89
C ALA A 336 -24.96 4.90 -19.06
N HIS A 337 -25.22 4.26 -20.21
CA HIS A 337 -24.68 2.94 -20.55
C HIS A 337 -23.15 2.96 -20.63
N LEU A 338 -22.57 3.97 -21.30
CA LEU A 338 -21.13 4.11 -21.44
C LEU A 338 -20.45 4.28 -20.07
N VAL A 339 -21.00 5.14 -19.22
CA VAL A 339 -20.47 5.39 -17.86
C VAL A 339 -20.61 4.14 -16.98
N LEU A 340 -21.71 3.38 -17.10
CA LEU A 340 -21.89 2.12 -16.40
C LEU A 340 -20.85 1.06 -16.83
N LYS A 341 -20.60 0.93 -18.13
CA LYS A 341 -19.56 0.03 -18.66
C LYS A 341 -18.18 0.41 -18.10
N GLN A 342 -17.85 1.70 -18.12
CA GLN A 342 -16.60 2.23 -17.59
C GLN A 342 -16.45 1.97 -16.08
N MET A 343 -17.52 2.13 -15.29
CA MET A 343 -17.55 1.80 -13.85
C MET A 343 -17.23 0.31 -13.61
N VAL A 344 -17.77 -0.57 -14.44
CA VAL A 344 -17.57 -2.03 -14.36
C VAL A 344 -16.12 -2.41 -14.72
N GLU A 345 -15.58 -1.84 -15.80
CA GLU A 345 -14.18 -2.03 -16.23
C GLU A 345 -13.17 -1.59 -15.14
N GLN A 346 -13.52 -0.57 -14.35
CA GLN A 346 -12.71 -0.11 -13.22
C GLN A 346 -12.83 -0.97 -11.95
N GLY A 347 -13.65 -2.03 -11.99
CA GLY A 347 -13.74 -3.06 -10.95
C GLY A 347 -14.86 -2.85 -9.93
N PHE A 348 -15.74 -1.86 -10.12
CA PHE A 348 -16.90 -1.68 -9.25
C PHE A 348 -18.03 -2.64 -9.63
N VAL A 349 -18.79 -3.11 -8.64
CA VAL A 349 -19.95 -3.99 -8.83
C VAL A 349 -21.23 -3.16 -8.63
N PRO A 350 -22.00 -2.86 -9.69
CA PRO A 350 -23.27 -2.14 -9.56
C PRO A 350 -24.30 -3.03 -8.83
N ARG A 351 -24.80 -2.56 -7.67
CA ARG A 351 -25.95 -3.19 -6.99
C ARG A 351 -27.23 -2.54 -7.52
N LEU A 352 -28.02 -3.25 -8.34
CA LEU A 352 -29.22 -2.73 -9.03
C LEU A 352 -30.28 -2.09 -8.11
N LEU A 353 -30.32 -2.44 -6.81
CA LEU A 353 -31.25 -1.85 -5.84
C LEU A 353 -30.86 -0.43 -5.39
N ALA A 354 -29.64 0.02 -5.68
CA ALA A 354 -29.15 1.32 -5.23
C ALA A 354 -29.42 2.46 -6.22
N ILE A 355 -29.53 2.17 -7.52
CA ILE A 355 -29.70 3.14 -8.63
C ILE A 355 -31.20 3.31 -8.90
N LYS A 356 -31.71 4.55 -8.88
CA LYS A 356 -33.15 4.82 -9.01
C LYS A 356 -33.52 4.89 -10.49
N PHE A 357 -33.93 3.77 -11.07
CA PHE A 357 -34.42 3.74 -12.45
C PHE A 357 -35.88 4.22 -12.52
N HIS A 358 -36.11 5.37 -13.15
CA HIS A 358 -37.47 5.84 -13.45
C HIS A 358 -38.15 4.92 -14.48
N ALA A 359 -39.41 4.60 -14.22
CA ALA A 359 -40.13 3.43 -14.71
C ALA A 359 -40.58 3.47 -16.19
N HIS A 360 -40.07 4.38 -17.02
CA HIS A 360 -40.61 4.62 -18.37
C HIS A 360 -39.91 3.87 -19.51
N ASN A 361 -38.85 3.08 -19.26
CA ASN A 361 -38.22 2.24 -20.27
C ASN A 361 -38.04 0.79 -19.77
N LEU A 362 -39.00 -0.08 -20.08
CA LEU A 362 -38.96 -1.51 -19.73
C LEU A 362 -37.76 -2.24 -20.36
N ASP A 363 -37.31 -1.82 -21.55
CA ASP A 363 -36.15 -2.41 -22.23
C ASP A 363 -34.85 -2.24 -21.45
N TRP A 364 -34.71 -1.14 -20.71
CA TRP A 364 -33.47 -0.87 -19.96
C TRP A 364 -33.34 -1.73 -18.70
N LYS A 365 -34.44 -1.99 -17.97
CA LYS A 365 -34.40 -2.95 -16.85
C LYS A 365 -33.97 -4.33 -17.31
N MET A 366 -34.38 -4.75 -18.51
CA MET A 366 -34.01 -6.03 -19.10
C MET A 366 -32.53 -6.04 -19.54
N HIS A 367 -32.02 -4.96 -20.12
CA HIS A 367 -30.60 -4.81 -20.50
C HIS A 367 -29.67 -4.70 -19.28
N ALA A 368 -30.05 -3.98 -18.22
CA ALA A 368 -29.25 -3.88 -17.00
C ALA A 368 -29.23 -5.19 -16.19
N LEU A 369 -30.35 -5.95 -16.21
CA LEU A 369 -30.44 -7.29 -15.62
C LEU A 369 -29.66 -8.33 -16.43
N SER A 370 -29.64 -8.24 -17.76
CA SER A 370 -28.81 -9.10 -18.60
C SER A 370 -27.33 -8.78 -18.43
N PHE A 371 -26.94 -7.51 -18.30
CA PHE A 371 -25.55 -7.11 -18.03
C PHE A 371 -25.09 -7.50 -16.60
N GLN A 372 -25.94 -7.34 -15.58
CA GLN A 372 -25.64 -7.86 -14.24
C GLN A 372 -25.49 -9.39 -14.29
N ARG A 373 -26.34 -10.12 -15.02
CA ARG A 373 -26.19 -11.58 -15.16
C ARG A 373 -24.97 -11.98 -15.98
N MET A 374 -24.58 -11.23 -17.00
CA MET A 374 -23.37 -11.49 -17.79
C MET A 374 -22.11 -11.22 -16.96
N TYR A 375 -22.09 -10.11 -16.19
CA TYR A 375 -21.01 -9.78 -15.26
C TYR A 375 -20.91 -10.76 -14.09
N TYR A 376 -22.04 -11.18 -13.51
CA TYR A 376 -22.04 -12.24 -12.49
C TYR A 376 -21.70 -13.61 -13.07
N VAL A 377 -21.92 -13.89 -14.36
CA VAL A 377 -21.47 -15.14 -14.99
C VAL A 377 -19.96 -15.09 -15.27
N GLU A 378 -19.43 -14.00 -15.84
CA GLU A 378 -17.98 -13.82 -16.05
C GLU A 378 -17.20 -13.71 -14.74
N LYS A 379 -17.76 -13.09 -13.70
CA LYS A 379 -17.13 -13.03 -12.38
C LYS A 379 -17.51 -14.15 -11.44
N ASN A 380 -18.58 -14.93 -11.59
CA ASN A 380 -18.75 -16.14 -10.76
C ASN A 380 -17.70 -17.20 -11.12
N LEU A 381 -17.18 -17.19 -12.35
CA LEU A 381 -15.94 -17.88 -12.72
C LEU A 381 -14.69 -17.37 -11.94
N VAL A 382 -14.77 -16.18 -11.34
CA VAL A 382 -13.70 -15.51 -10.55
C VAL A 382 -14.01 -15.48 -9.04
N TRP A 383 -15.27 -15.50 -8.63
CA TRP A 383 -15.72 -15.43 -7.24
C TRP A 383 -15.83 -16.81 -6.59
N GLU A 384 -15.96 -17.89 -7.37
CA GLU A 384 -15.73 -19.26 -6.86
C GLU A 384 -14.26 -19.50 -6.42
N GLN A 385 -13.33 -18.58 -6.72
CA GLN A 385 -11.94 -18.65 -6.27
C GLN A 385 -11.66 -17.88 -4.96
N GLN A 386 -12.62 -17.13 -4.40
CA GLN A 386 -12.43 -16.33 -3.18
C GLN A 386 -13.54 -16.61 -2.16
N GLY A 387 -13.38 -17.68 -1.36
CA GLY A 387 -14.35 -18.11 -0.36
C GLY A 387 -14.61 -17.11 0.77
N LEU A 388 -15.60 -16.23 0.60
CA LEU A 388 -16.24 -15.44 1.65
C LEU A 388 -17.77 -15.50 1.47
N GLU A 389 -18.39 -16.57 1.98
CA GLU A 389 -19.81 -16.55 2.31
C GLU A 389 -20.00 -15.87 3.67
N ASN A 390 -20.79 -14.79 3.66
CA ASN A 390 -21.89 -14.48 4.58
C ASN A 390 -21.98 -12.97 4.83
N ASP A 391 -22.88 -12.32 4.10
CA ASP A 391 -24.08 -11.71 4.67
C ASP A 391 -24.81 -10.89 3.59
N VAL A 392 -26.09 -10.60 3.86
CA VAL A 392 -27.04 -9.67 3.23
C VAL A 392 -28.00 -10.16 2.10
N PRO A 393 -29.26 -9.64 2.10
CA PRO A 393 -30.48 -10.45 2.10
C PRO A 393 -31.48 -9.95 1.03
N TRP A 394 -31.64 -10.66 -0.10
CA TRP A 394 -32.65 -10.26 -1.10
C TRP A 394 -33.27 -11.42 -1.88
N ALA A 395 -33.20 -12.65 -1.39
CA ALA A 395 -33.76 -13.84 -2.08
C ALA A 395 -35.31 -13.89 -2.18
N HIS A 396 -36.01 -12.77 -2.03
CA HIS A 396 -37.47 -12.68 -2.19
C HIS A 396 -37.84 -11.55 -3.15
N GLY A 397 -38.09 -11.88 -4.43
CA GLY A 397 -38.77 -10.95 -5.32
C GLY A 397 -38.48 -11.10 -6.82
N CYS A 398 -38.80 -12.25 -7.43
CA CYS A 398 -39.33 -12.31 -8.81
C CYS A 398 -39.76 -13.75 -9.13
N GLN A 399 -41.06 -14.05 -8.93
CA GLN A 399 -41.69 -15.31 -9.31
C GLN A 399 -42.38 -15.14 -10.67
N SER A 400 -41.77 -15.64 -11.75
CA SER A 400 -42.45 -15.86 -13.03
C SER A 400 -41.60 -16.77 -13.94
N PRO A 401 -42.02 -18.02 -14.21
CA PRO A 401 -41.35 -18.95 -15.14
C PRO A 401 -41.45 -18.55 -16.61
N TRP A 402 -42.40 -17.69 -16.99
CA TRP A 402 -42.67 -17.31 -18.38
C TRP A 402 -41.55 -16.46 -19.01
N THR A 403 -40.86 -15.64 -18.22
CA THR A 403 -39.79 -14.77 -18.71
C THR A 403 -38.50 -15.55 -19.05
N LYS A 404 -38.31 -16.74 -18.48
CA LYS A 404 -37.19 -17.64 -18.80
C LYS A 404 -37.35 -18.32 -20.17
N LEU A 405 -38.56 -18.69 -20.56
CA LEU A 405 -38.81 -19.36 -21.85
C LEU A 405 -38.61 -18.42 -23.05
N LYS A 406 -39.05 -17.16 -22.96
CA LYS A 406 -38.97 -16.21 -24.08
C LYS A 406 -37.54 -15.74 -24.40
N MET A 407 -36.64 -15.75 -23.41
CA MET A 407 -35.20 -15.47 -23.61
C MET A 407 -34.46 -16.60 -24.33
N MET A 408 -34.81 -17.86 -24.07
CA MET A 408 -34.15 -19.01 -24.71
C MET A 408 -34.54 -19.13 -26.20
N GLU A 409 -35.75 -18.72 -26.55
CA GLU A 409 -36.25 -18.67 -27.93
C GLU A 409 -35.57 -17.59 -28.77
N LEU A 410 -35.28 -16.42 -28.18
CA LEU A 410 -34.57 -15.32 -28.85
C LEU A 410 -33.06 -15.59 -29.00
N PHE A 411 -32.42 -16.24 -28.02
CA PHE A 411 -31.01 -16.69 -28.12
C PHE A 411 -30.82 -17.76 -29.20
N ALA A 412 -31.79 -18.67 -29.37
CA ALA A 412 -31.76 -19.67 -30.43
C ALA A 412 -31.91 -19.07 -31.84
N ASN A 413 -32.61 -17.93 -31.97
CA ASN A 413 -32.81 -17.25 -33.25
C ASN A 413 -31.65 -16.30 -33.63
N ALA A 414 -30.95 -15.70 -32.67
CA ALA A 414 -29.80 -14.83 -32.94
C ALA A 414 -28.59 -15.60 -33.53
N ASN A 415 -28.40 -16.86 -33.11
CA ASN A 415 -27.32 -17.73 -33.65
C ASN A 415 -27.57 -18.23 -35.08
N LYS A 416 -28.74 -17.97 -35.68
CA LYS A 416 -29.02 -18.33 -37.08
C LYS A 416 -28.69 -17.22 -38.08
N THR A 417 -28.36 -16.00 -37.65
CA THR A 417 -28.21 -14.84 -38.55
C THR A 417 -26.82 -14.20 -38.57
N ALA A 418 -25.87 -14.65 -37.75
CA ALA A 418 -24.50 -14.14 -37.78
C ALA A 418 -23.69 -14.75 -38.94
N SER A 419 -23.62 -14.01 -40.05
CA SER A 419 -22.73 -14.29 -41.18
C SER A 419 -21.44 -13.51 -41.03
N GLN A 420 -20.40 -14.11 -40.42
CA GLN A 420 -18.97 -13.86 -40.67
C GLN A 420 -18.10 -14.76 -39.75
N PRO A 421 -17.02 -15.42 -40.24
CA PRO A 421 -16.32 -16.45 -39.49
C PRO A 421 -15.17 -15.90 -38.64
N LEU A 422 -15.21 -16.14 -37.33
CA LEU A 422 -14.02 -16.14 -36.46
C LEU A 422 -13.41 -17.54 -36.48
N HIS A 423 -12.13 -17.64 -36.85
CA HIS A 423 -11.38 -18.89 -36.92
C HIS A 423 -11.21 -19.54 -35.52
N MET A 424 -12.04 -20.53 -35.19
CA MET A 424 -11.77 -21.52 -34.13
C MET A 424 -11.75 -22.93 -34.72
N ARG A 425 -10.87 -23.80 -34.21
CA ARG A 425 -10.73 -25.19 -34.70
C ARG A 425 -11.87 -26.08 -34.13
N PRO A 426 -12.42 -27.02 -34.93
CA PRO A 426 -13.56 -27.86 -34.54
C PRO A 426 -13.37 -28.70 -33.25
N SER A 427 -12.13 -28.98 -32.85
CA SER A 427 -11.81 -29.75 -31.64
C SER A 427 -12.13 -29.01 -30.33
N GLN A 428 -12.14 -27.66 -30.34
CA GLN A 428 -12.48 -26.85 -29.16
C GLN A 428 -13.99 -26.84 -28.89
N CYS A 429 -14.83 -26.89 -29.92
CA CYS A 429 -16.29 -26.94 -29.77
C CYS A 429 -16.78 -28.30 -29.22
N ALA A 430 -16.11 -29.41 -29.56
CA ALA A 430 -16.49 -30.75 -29.11
C ALA A 430 -16.24 -30.96 -27.61
N ALA A 431 -15.13 -30.42 -27.08
CA ALA A 431 -14.79 -30.53 -25.66
C ALA A 431 -15.71 -29.68 -24.76
N ILE A 432 -16.11 -28.49 -25.23
CA ILE A 432 -17.05 -27.61 -24.51
C ILE A 432 -18.47 -28.22 -24.53
N SER A 433 -18.88 -28.85 -25.64
CA SER A 433 -20.18 -29.54 -25.74
C SER A 433 -20.28 -30.74 -24.80
N GLN A 434 -19.24 -31.55 -24.65
CA GLN A 434 -19.25 -32.70 -23.73
C GLN A 434 -19.28 -32.28 -22.25
N HIS A 435 -18.57 -31.20 -21.90
CA HIS A 435 -18.53 -30.68 -20.55
C HIS A 435 -19.87 -30.03 -20.13
N MET A 436 -20.56 -29.38 -21.07
CA MET A 436 -21.90 -28.83 -20.83
C MET A 436 -23.00 -29.91 -20.75
N GLN A 437 -22.82 -31.05 -21.43
CA GLN A 437 -23.76 -32.17 -21.37
C GLN A 437 -23.78 -32.82 -19.96
N GLN A 438 -22.60 -33.00 -19.35
CA GLN A 438 -22.47 -33.60 -18.01
C GLN A 438 -23.06 -32.74 -16.89
N GLU A 439 -22.94 -31.40 -16.97
CA GLU A 439 -23.57 -30.51 -15.98
C GLU A 439 -25.10 -30.42 -16.14
N SER A 440 -25.60 -30.57 -17.38
CA SER A 440 -27.03 -30.56 -17.66
C SER A 440 -27.79 -31.74 -17.02
N ASP A 441 -27.16 -32.91 -16.96
CA ASP A 441 -27.74 -34.12 -16.36
C ASP A 441 -27.83 -34.03 -14.82
N MET A 442 -26.88 -33.34 -14.19
CA MET A 442 -26.86 -33.11 -12.74
C MET A 442 -27.94 -32.10 -12.29
N VAL A 443 -28.17 -31.05 -13.09
CA VAL A 443 -29.25 -30.08 -12.87
C VAL A 443 -30.62 -30.72 -13.13
N PHE A 444 -30.74 -31.61 -14.13
CA PHE A 444 -31.95 -32.37 -14.43
C PHE A 444 -32.31 -33.37 -13.32
N TRP A 445 -31.30 -33.96 -12.67
CA TRP A 445 -31.49 -34.84 -11.51
C TRP A 445 -31.95 -34.06 -10.26
N CYS A 446 -31.36 -32.88 -10.00
CA CYS A 446 -31.81 -31.98 -8.93
C CYS A 446 -33.25 -31.47 -9.14
N TRP A 447 -33.65 -31.24 -10.40
CA TRP A 447 -35.03 -30.92 -10.76
C TRP A 447 -36.00 -32.08 -10.48
N LYS A 448 -35.64 -33.33 -10.83
CA LYS A 448 -36.47 -34.51 -10.52
C LYS A 448 -36.68 -34.71 -9.02
N VAL A 449 -35.63 -34.48 -8.21
CA VAL A 449 -35.73 -34.55 -6.74
C VAL A 449 -36.62 -33.43 -6.18
N GLN A 450 -36.51 -32.20 -6.69
CA GLN A 450 -37.40 -31.10 -6.29
C GLN A 450 -38.87 -31.29 -6.73
N VAL A 451 -39.10 -31.93 -7.89
CA VAL A 451 -40.44 -32.28 -8.38
C VAL A 451 -41.07 -33.37 -7.52
N LEU A 452 -40.31 -34.40 -7.12
CA LEU A 452 -40.77 -35.45 -6.21
C LEU A 452 -41.08 -34.90 -4.80
N ILE A 453 -40.27 -33.96 -4.30
CA ILE A 453 -40.53 -33.25 -3.04
C ILE A 453 -41.80 -32.40 -3.13
N ARG A 454 -42.05 -31.72 -4.27
CA ARG A 454 -43.26 -30.92 -4.48
C ARG A 454 -44.53 -31.77 -4.66
N GLN A 455 -44.43 -32.92 -5.32
CA GLN A 455 -45.56 -33.85 -5.50
C GLN A 455 -45.98 -34.51 -4.19
N ALA A 456 -45.03 -34.81 -3.29
CA ALA A 456 -45.34 -35.33 -1.95
C ALA A 456 -46.02 -34.30 -1.03
N THR A 457 -45.84 -33.00 -1.29
CA THR A 457 -46.46 -31.90 -0.51
C THR A 457 -47.84 -31.44 -1.00
N PHE A 458 -48.31 -31.89 -2.17
CA PHE A 458 -49.55 -31.38 -2.78
C PHE A 458 -50.69 -32.41 -2.96
N ALA A 459 -50.51 -33.66 -2.57
CA ALA A 459 -51.61 -34.63 -2.51
C ALA A 459 -52.37 -34.50 -1.18
N GLY A 460 -53.23 -33.48 -1.06
CA GLY A 460 -54.13 -33.38 0.09
C GLY A 460 -54.59 -31.96 0.39
N MET A 461 -55.22 -31.29 -0.57
CA MET A 461 -56.14 -30.18 -0.29
C MET A 461 -57.16 -30.08 -1.42
N ASP A 462 -58.22 -30.88 -1.31
CA ASP A 462 -59.54 -30.49 -1.81
C ASP A 462 -60.56 -30.71 -0.68
N PHE A 463 -61.29 -29.63 -0.41
CA PHE A 463 -62.51 -29.47 0.38
C PHE A 463 -62.69 -30.16 1.74
N GLY A 464 -62.90 -29.31 2.76
CA GLY A 464 -63.91 -29.58 3.79
C GLY A 464 -63.40 -30.00 5.18
N ASP A 465 -63.74 -29.14 6.14
CA ASP A 465 -64.17 -29.50 7.50
C ASP A 465 -63.14 -29.59 8.66
N HIS A 466 -63.67 -29.23 9.83
CA HIS A 466 -63.00 -28.93 11.08
C HIS A 466 -62.28 -30.11 11.77
N ARG A 467 -61.26 -29.77 12.56
CA ARG A 467 -60.55 -30.54 13.63
C ARG A 467 -59.53 -31.61 13.17
N ARG A 468 -58.23 -31.29 13.28
CA ARG A 468 -57.16 -32.20 13.78
C ARG A 468 -55.83 -31.44 14.03
N LYS A 469 -55.16 -31.72 15.16
CA LYS A 469 -53.88 -31.11 15.58
C LYS A 469 -52.73 -31.49 14.63
N PRO A 470 -51.79 -30.60 14.30
CA PRO A 470 -50.67 -30.94 13.43
C PRO A 470 -49.60 -31.75 14.18
N ASN A 471 -49.17 -32.87 13.59
CA ASN A 471 -48.10 -33.74 14.07
C ASN A 471 -46.74 -33.05 13.89
N VAL A 472 -46.31 -32.30 14.91
CA VAL A 472 -45.04 -31.54 14.93
C VAL A 472 -43.81 -32.47 15.03
N VAL A 473 -43.95 -33.62 15.71
CA VAL A 473 -42.83 -34.54 15.99
C VAL A 473 -42.27 -35.20 14.72
N GLY A 474 -43.11 -35.57 13.76
CA GLY A 474 -42.68 -36.17 12.50
C GLY A 474 -41.93 -35.21 11.55
N LYS A 475 -42.15 -33.89 11.69
CA LYS A 475 -41.46 -32.88 10.89
C LYS A 475 -40.04 -32.62 11.42
N PHE A 476 -39.84 -32.69 12.74
CA PHE A 476 -38.52 -32.55 13.35
C PHE A 476 -37.61 -33.74 13.08
N THR A 477 -38.14 -34.96 13.06
CA THR A 477 -37.34 -36.16 12.76
C THR A 477 -36.87 -36.21 11.31
N VAL A 478 -37.71 -35.81 10.35
CA VAL A 478 -37.34 -35.73 8.93
C VAL A 478 -36.35 -34.59 8.66
N ALA A 479 -36.52 -33.43 9.31
CA ALA A 479 -35.58 -32.32 9.19
C ALA A 479 -34.19 -32.66 9.79
N ALA A 480 -34.16 -33.36 10.93
CA ALA A 480 -32.90 -33.82 11.53
C ALA A 480 -32.18 -34.86 10.66
N ALA A 481 -32.93 -35.81 10.08
CA ALA A 481 -32.36 -36.81 9.17
C ALA A 481 -31.80 -36.18 7.88
N LEU A 482 -32.49 -35.20 7.30
CA LEU A 482 -32.03 -34.46 6.12
C LEU A 482 -30.82 -33.59 6.42
N THR A 483 -30.74 -33.00 7.62
CA THR A 483 -29.58 -32.18 8.03
C THR A 483 -28.34 -33.06 8.20
N VAL A 484 -28.48 -34.24 8.82
CA VAL A 484 -27.39 -35.21 8.95
C VAL A 484 -26.96 -35.73 7.58
N MET A 485 -27.91 -36.00 6.68
CA MET A 485 -27.62 -36.43 5.31
C MET A 485 -26.92 -35.32 4.50
N CYS A 486 -27.32 -34.05 4.65
CA CYS A 486 -26.62 -32.91 4.05
C CYS A 486 -25.20 -32.75 4.59
N ILE A 487 -24.97 -32.96 5.89
CA ILE A 487 -23.62 -32.90 6.47
C ILE A 487 -22.73 -34.05 5.95
N VAL A 488 -23.29 -35.24 5.76
CA VAL A 488 -22.57 -36.39 5.19
C VAL A 488 -22.27 -36.18 3.71
N VAL A 489 -23.22 -35.66 2.93
CA VAL A 489 -23.03 -35.34 1.51
C VAL A 489 -22.05 -34.20 1.31
N LEU A 490 -22.11 -33.13 2.13
CA LEU A 490 -21.14 -32.04 2.12
C LEU A 490 -19.72 -32.50 2.50
N LYS A 491 -19.60 -33.52 3.37
CA LYS A 491 -18.31 -34.15 3.68
C LYS A 491 -17.82 -35.12 2.60
N GLN A 492 -18.68 -35.55 1.69
CA GLN A 492 -18.35 -36.51 0.61
C GLN A 492 -18.34 -35.88 -0.80
N SER A 493 -18.68 -34.59 -0.95
CA SER A 493 -18.58 -33.87 -2.21
C SER A 493 -17.12 -33.48 -2.53
N PRO A 494 -16.61 -33.77 -3.74
CA PRO A 494 -15.21 -33.55 -4.12
C PRO A 494 -14.82 -32.07 -4.35
N GLY A 495 -15.55 -31.10 -3.79
CA GLY A 495 -15.30 -29.66 -3.91
C GLY A 495 -14.80 -28.96 -2.65
N PHE A 496 -14.80 -29.60 -1.48
CA PHE A 496 -14.40 -28.97 -0.20
C PHE A 496 -12.94 -29.26 0.21
N SER A 497 -12.12 -29.77 -0.72
CA SER A 497 -10.74 -30.19 -0.49
C SER A 497 -9.83 -30.02 -1.72
N SER A 498 -10.08 -29.06 -2.61
CA SER A 498 -9.08 -28.73 -3.64
C SER A 498 -8.04 -27.75 -3.05
N THR A 499 -6.97 -28.30 -2.48
CA THR A 499 -5.76 -27.52 -2.17
C THR A 499 -5.27 -26.85 -3.47
N SER A 500 -5.04 -25.54 -3.44
CA SER A 500 -4.49 -24.76 -4.57
C SER A 500 -3.28 -25.48 -5.16
N VAL A 501 -3.11 -25.49 -6.49
CA VAL A 501 -1.93 -26.08 -7.15
C VAL A 501 -0.62 -25.51 -6.59
N PHE A 502 -0.62 -24.25 -6.15
CA PHE A 502 0.52 -23.59 -5.53
C PHE A 502 0.83 -24.07 -4.10
N SER A 503 -0.10 -24.78 -3.44
CA SER A 503 0.04 -25.29 -2.07
C SER A 503 0.68 -26.69 -1.99
N ARG A 504 1.01 -27.31 -3.14
CA ARG A 504 1.56 -28.67 -3.22
C ARG A 504 2.91 -28.66 -3.94
N HIS A 505 3.85 -29.45 -3.43
CA HIS A 505 5.08 -29.77 -4.17
C HIS A 505 4.76 -30.79 -5.26
N GLU A 506 5.22 -30.54 -6.48
CA GLU A 506 5.06 -31.44 -7.63
C GLU A 506 6.44 -31.93 -8.07
N ILE A 507 6.54 -33.23 -8.34
CA ILE A 507 7.79 -33.83 -8.78
C ILE A 507 8.19 -33.23 -10.13
N GLY A 508 9.40 -32.65 -10.19
CA GLY A 508 9.94 -32.04 -11.40
C GLY A 508 9.50 -30.60 -11.67
N VAL A 509 8.71 -29.98 -10.77
CA VAL A 509 8.34 -28.56 -10.87
C VAL A 509 8.90 -27.81 -9.67
N THR A 510 9.84 -26.90 -9.92
CA THR A 510 10.37 -26.00 -8.90
C THR A 510 9.48 -24.77 -8.77
N HIS A 511 8.99 -24.49 -7.57
CA HIS A 511 8.17 -23.34 -7.25
C HIS A 511 8.99 -22.22 -6.60
N VAL A 512 9.07 -21.08 -7.29
CA VAL A 512 9.86 -19.93 -6.87
C VAL A 512 8.96 -18.77 -6.43
N LEU A 513 9.20 -18.28 -5.22
CA LEU A 513 8.64 -17.02 -4.75
C LEU A 513 9.52 -15.86 -5.25
N VAL A 514 8.95 -14.98 -6.08
CA VAL A 514 9.61 -13.77 -6.57
C VAL A 514 9.02 -12.55 -5.87
N THR A 515 9.72 -12.05 -4.87
CA THR A 515 9.31 -10.80 -4.21
C THR A 515 9.74 -9.59 -5.05
N GLY A 516 8.93 -8.55 -5.15
CA GLY A 516 9.23 -7.40 -6.02
C GLY A 516 9.07 -7.73 -7.51
N GLY A 517 8.36 -8.82 -7.85
CA GLY A 517 8.21 -9.33 -9.21
C GLY A 517 7.39 -8.44 -10.14
N ALA A 518 6.71 -7.41 -9.62
CA ALA A 518 6.06 -6.40 -10.46
C ALA A 518 7.01 -5.23 -10.81
N GLY A 519 8.21 -5.19 -10.22
CA GLY A 519 9.25 -4.21 -10.54
C GLY A 519 10.05 -4.57 -11.79
N TYR A 520 10.94 -3.67 -12.22
CA TYR A 520 11.72 -3.80 -13.45
C TYR A 520 12.52 -5.12 -13.54
N ILE A 521 13.45 -5.36 -12.62
CA ILE A 521 14.28 -6.58 -12.64
C ILE A 521 13.43 -7.81 -12.31
N GLY A 522 12.54 -7.70 -11.31
CA GLY A 522 11.69 -8.80 -10.86
C GLY A 522 10.77 -9.34 -11.97
N SER A 523 10.19 -8.48 -12.81
CA SER A 523 9.33 -8.93 -13.91
C SER A 523 10.11 -9.65 -14.99
N HIS A 524 11.34 -9.21 -15.29
CA HIS A 524 12.22 -9.91 -16.23
C HIS A 524 12.67 -11.26 -15.65
N ALA A 525 12.94 -11.33 -14.34
CA ALA A 525 13.22 -12.58 -13.65
C ALA A 525 12.04 -13.56 -13.74
N THR A 526 10.82 -13.09 -13.47
CA THR A 526 9.62 -13.93 -13.64
C THR A 526 9.42 -14.38 -15.08
N LEU A 527 9.61 -13.51 -16.08
CA LEU A 527 9.55 -13.90 -17.49
C LEU A 527 10.51 -15.04 -17.80
N ARG A 528 11.76 -14.93 -17.33
CA ARG A 528 12.77 -15.96 -17.56
C ARG A 528 12.43 -17.27 -16.85
N LEU A 529 12.04 -17.23 -15.57
CA LEU A 529 11.64 -18.43 -14.82
C LEU A 529 10.47 -19.15 -15.49
N LEU A 530 9.45 -18.40 -15.94
CA LEU A 530 8.31 -19.00 -16.64
C LEU A 530 8.71 -19.63 -17.97
N ARG A 531 9.67 -19.06 -18.71
CA ARG A 531 10.23 -19.68 -19.92
C ARG A 531 10.95 -21.00 -19.62
N ASP A 532 11.65 -21.04 -18.49
CA ASP A 532 12.40 -22.21 -18.04
C ASP A 532 11.52 -23.21 -17.28
N ASN A 533 10.19 -23.07 -17.39
CA ASN A 533 9.16 -23.94 -16.83
C ASN A 533 9.02 -24.00 -15.31
N TYR A 534 9.54 -23.01 -14.60
CA TYR A 534 9.30 -22.84 -13.18
C TYR A 534 7.84 -22.45 -12.90
N ARG A 535 7.33 -22.85 -11.74
CA ARG A 535 6.13 -22.27 -11.16
C ARG A 535 6.53 -21.01 -10.40
N VAL A 536 5.81 -19.91 -10.58
CA VAL A 536 6.19 -18.63 -9.99
C VAL A 536 5.03 -18.01 -9.21
N THR A 537 5.32 -17.58 -7.99
CA THR A 537 4.43 -16.68 -7.23
C THR A 537 5.11 -15.33 -7.09
N ILE A 538 4.49 -14.28 -7.61
CA ILE A 538 4.91 -12.89 -7.41
C ILE A 538 4.27 -12.36 -6.13
N VAL A 539 5.08 -11.76 -5.24
CA VAL A 539 4.60 -10.97 -4.11
C VAL A 539 5.08 -9.53 -4.26
N ASP A 540 4.16 -8.57 -4.36
CA ASP A 540 4.48 -7.15 -4.50
C ASP A 540 3.37 -6.27 -3.91
N ASN A 541 3.73 -5.18 -3.22
CA ASN A 541 2.77 -4.20 -2.69
C ASN A 541 2.46 -3.07 -3.68
N LEU A 542 3.02 -3.14 -4.89
CA LEU A 542 2.91 -2.16 -5.97
C LEU A 542 3.30 -0.74 -5.52
N SER A 543 4.16 -0.61 -4.51
CA SER A 543 4.67 0.71 -4.10
C SER A 543 5.53 1.32 -5.21
N ARG A 544 6.38 0.47 -5.82
CA ARG A 544 7.24 0.80 -6.97
C ARG A 544 7.03 -0.12 -8.18
N GLY A 545 6.46 -1.30 -7.97
CA GLY A 545 6.09 -2.23 -9.04
C GLY A 545 4.89 -1.74 -9.87
N ASN A 546 4.72 -2.33 -11.04
CA ASN A 546 3.64 -2.02 -11.98
C ASN A 546 2.81 -3.27 -12.29
N MET A 547 1.51 -3.22 -12.00
CA MET A 547 0.58 -4.32 -12.28
C MET A 547 0.52 -4.67 -13.78
N GLY A 548 0.76 -3.72 -14.68
CA GLY A 548 0.79 -4.00 -16.10
C GLY A 548 1.91 -4.97 -16.51
N ALA A 549 3.06 -4.96 -15.83
CA ALA A 549 4.09 -5.97 -16.04
C ALA A 549 3.60 -7.39 -15.67
N VAL A 550 2.86 -7.51 -14.56
CA VAL A 550 2.24 -8.77 -14.14
C VAL A 550 1.19 -9.24 -15.14
N ARG A 551 0.37 -8.33 -15.67
CA ARG A 551 -0.63 -8.66 -16.72
C ARG A 551 0.02 -9.16 -18.00
N VAL A 552 1.12 -8.54 -18.43
CA VAL A 552 1.90 -9.02 -19.58
C VAL A 552 2.38 -10.45 -19.33
N LEU A 553 2.90 -10.75 -18.13
CA LEU A 553 3.32 -12.11 -17.76
C LEU A 553 2.14 -13.10 -17.74
N GLN A 554 1.00 -12.72 -17.18
CA GLN A 554 -0.21 -13.57 -17.16
C GLN A 554 -0.77 -13.81 -18.57
N TRP A 555 -0.65 -12.83 -19.47
CA TRP A 555 -1.07 -12.98 -20.86
C TRP A 555 -0.13 -13.91 -21.64
N LEU A 556 1.18 -13.83 -21.39
CA LEU A 556 2.18 -14.71 -22.01
C LEU A 556 2.10 -16.16 -21.50
N PHE A 557 1.69 -16.35 -20.25
CA PHE A 557 1.60 -17.66 -19.58
C PHE A 557 0.21 -17.83 -18.93
N PRO A 558 -0.84 -18.04 -19.75
CA PRO A 558 -2.22 -18.11 -19.27
C PRO A 558 -2.55 -19.43 -18.57
N GLU A 559 -1.64 -20.41 -18.56
CA GLU A 559 -1.93 -21.73 -18.03
C GLU A 559 -2.15 -21.70 -16.50
N PRO A 560 -3.26 -22.25 -15.98
CA PRO A 560 -3.52 -22.30 -14.55
C PRO A 560 -2.40 -23.01 -13.79
N GLY A 561 -2.00 -22.45 -12.64
CA GLY A 561 -0.95 -23.06 -11.80
C GLY A 561 0.49 -22.74 -12.21
N ARG A 562 0.72 -21.92 -13.24
CA ARG A 562 2.06 -21.44 -13.65
C ARG A 562 2.48 -20.17 -12.92
N LEU A 563 1.61 -19.17 -12.90
CA LEU A 563 1.88 -17.85 -12.35
C LEU A 563 0.76 -17.44 -11.39
N GLN A 564 1.13 -17.06 -10.17
CA GLN A 564 0.24 -16.40 -9.21
C GLN A 564 0.79 -15.02 -8.85
N PHE A 565 -0.11 -14.05 -8.65
CA PHE A 565 0.23 -12.75 -8.09
C PHE A 565 -0.48 -12.55 -6.76
N ILE A 566 0.27 -12.12 -5.75
CA ILE A 566 -0.24 -11.81 -4.41
C ILE A 566 0.12 -10.36 -4.08
N TYR A 567 -0.91 -9.53 -3.89
CA TYR A 567 -0.75 -8.18 -3.38
C TYR A 567 -0.51 -8.20 -1.88
N ALA A 568 0.72 -7.95 -1.44
CA ALA A 568 1.06 -7.95 -0.03
C ALA A 568 2.29 -7.09 0.27
N ASP A 569 2.32 -6.49 1.47
CA ASP A 569 3.48 -5.81 2.01
C ASP A 569 4.35 -6.80 2.80
N LEU A 570 5.63 -6.89 2.44
CA LEU A 570 6.60 -7.73 3.13
C LEU A 570 6.92 -7.23 4.55
N GLY A 571 6.53 -5.99 4.88
CA GLY A 571 6.61 -5.46 6.24
C GLY A 571 5.54 -6.02 7.19
N ASP A 572 4.52 -6.73 6.69
CA ASP A 572 3.53 -7.41 7.54
C ASP A 572 3.90 -8.90 7.69
N ALA A 573 4.63 -9.20 8.77
CA ALA A 573 5.05 -10.57 9.09
C ALA A 573 3.91 -11.59 9.14
N LYS A 574 2.68 -11.19 9.49
CA LYS A 574 1.54 -12.12 9.51
C LYS A 574 1.10 -12.49 8.11
N VAL A 575 1.09 -11.51 7.20
CA VAL A 575 0.73 -11.72 5.80
C VAL A 575 1.81 -12.55 5.11
N VAL A 576 3.09 -12.22 5.32
CA VAL A 576 4.21 -13.01 4.78
C VAL A 576 4.14 -14.45 5.28
N ASN A 577 3.99 -14.67 6.58
CA ASN A 577 3.86 -16.02 7.14
C ASN A 577 2.65 -16.78 6.58
N LYS A 578 1.53 -16.09 6.34
CA LYS A 578 0.35 -16.67 5.69
C LYS A 578 0.67 -17.13 4.26
N ILE A 579 1.35 -16.30 3.47
CA ILE A 579 1.75 -16.63 2.09
C ILE A 579 2.59 -17.90 2.07
N PHE A 580 3.59 -18.02 2.95
CA PHE A 580 4.39 -19.24 3.05
C PHE A 580 3.59 -20.45 3.55
N SER A 581 2.60 -20.26 4.43
CA SER A 581 1.76 -21.38 4.90
C SER A 581 0.78 -21.91 3.85
N GLU A 582 0.40 -21.08 2.87
CA GLU A 582 -0.57 -21.43 1.83
C GLU A 582 0.09 -21.89 0.52
N ASN A 583 1.42 -21.80 0.43
CA ASN A 583 2.17 -22.08 -0.79
C ASN A 583 3.40 -22.94 -0.49
N ALA A 584 3.63 -23.95 -1.32
CA ALA A 584 4.76 -24.85 -1.25
C ALA A 584 5.93 -24.30 -2.09
N PHE A 585 6.75 -23.42 -1.50
CA PHE A 585 7.90 -22.83 -2.20
C PHE A 585 9.18 -23.66 -2.02
N ASP A 586 9.92 -23.86 -3.10
CA ASP A 586 11.24 -24.48 -3.09
C ASP A 586 12.38 -23.46 -2.94
N ALA A 587 12.18 -22.25 -3.48
CA ALA A 587 13.17 -21.18 -3.45
C ALA A 587 12.53 -19.79 -3.39
N VAL A 588 13.29 -18.81 -2.89
CA VAL A 588 12.93 -17.39 -2.87
C VAL A 588 13.95 -16.60 -3.67
N MET A 589 13.46 -15.77 -4.58
CA MET A 589 14.24 -14.73 -5.26
C MET A 589 13.79 -13.35 -4.75
N HIS A 590 14.67 -12.69 -4.00
CA HIS A 590 14.30 -11.51 -3.22
C HIS A 590 14.73 -10.20 -3.91
N PHE A 591 13.88 -9.65 -4.79
CA PHE A 591 14.09 -8.36 -5.47
C PHE A 591 13.43 -7.16 -4.77
N ALA A 592 12.51 -7.39 -3.84
CA ALA A 592 11.73 -6.31 -3.21
C ALA A 592 12.62 -5.34 -2.43
N ALA A 593 12.84 -4.15 -2.99
CA ALA A 593 13.56 -3.06 -2.36
C ALA A 593 13.26 -1.74 -3.07
N VAL A 594 13.15 -0.65 -2.31
CA VAL A 594 13.36 0.70 -2.83
C VAL A 594 14.84 0.87 -3.20
N ALA A 595 15.14 1.52 -4.33
CA ALA A 595 16.48 1.48 -4.93
C ALA A 595 17.03 2.85 -5.39
N TYR A 596 16.39 3.96 -5.03
CA TYR A 596 16.83 5.29 -5.45
C TYR A 596 17.76 5.92 -4.40
N VAL A 597 19.05 5.99 -4.72
CA VAL A 597 20.08 6.53 -3.81
C VAL A 597 19.73 7.94 -3.33
N GLY A 598 19.26 8.81 -4.23
CA GLY A 598 18.82 10.16 -3.88
C GLY A 598 17.74 10.20 -2.83
N GLU A 599 16.66 9.45 -3.05
CA GLU A 599 15.55 9.35 -2.09
C GLU A 599 16.02 8.77 -0.76
N SER A 600 16.94 7.79 -0.77
CA SER A 600 17.47 7.18 0.45
C SER A 600 18.16 8.18 1.38
N THR A 601 18.78 9.22 0.83
CA THR A 601 19.42 10.28 1.64
C THR A 601 18.39 11.23 2.26
N MET A 602 17.23 11.39 1.63
CA MET A 602 16.12 12.22 2.13
C MET A 602 15.25 11.45 3.13
N GLU A 603 14.99 10.16 2.89
CA GLU A 603 14.13 9.29 3.70
C GLU A 603 14.86 8.02 4.19
N PRO A 604 15.93 8.12 4.99
CA PRO A 604 16.78 6.97 5.35
C PRO A 604 16.02 5.86 6.10
N LEU A 605 15.14 6.23 7.04
CA LEU A 605 14.38 5.26 7.85
C LEU A 605 13.48 4.37 7.00
N ARG A 606 12.92 4.91 5.92
CA ARG A 606 12.08 4.16 4.98
C ARG A 606 12.89 3.08 4.26
N TYR A 607 14.12 3.37 3.89
CA TYR A 607 15.03 2.42 3.24
C TYR A 607 15.47 1.31 4.19
N TYR A 608 15.82 1.63 5.44
CA TYR A 608 16.14 0.61 6.44
C TYR A 608 14.95 -0.31 6.74
N HIS A 609 13.73 0.23 6.87
CA HIS A 609 12.54 -0.58 7.08
C HIS A 609 12.25 -1.46 5.85
N ASN A 610 12.22 -0.88 4.65
CA ASN A 610 11.81 -1.57 3.44
C ASN A 610 12.81 -2.63 2.95
N ILE A 611 14.11 -2.43 3.22
CA ILE A 611 15.16 -3.36 2.81
C ILE A 611 15.49 -4.28 3.97
N THR A 612 16.06 -3.73 5.05
CA THR A 612 16.61 -4.55 6.15
C THR A 612 15.52 -5.29 6.93
N SER A 613 14.47 -4.60 7.39
CA SER A 613 13.41 -5.24 8.19
C SER A 613 12.53 -6.19 7.38
N ASN A 614 12.23 -5.85 6.12
CA ASN A 614 11.47 -6.75 5.25
C ASN A 614 12.26 -8.00 4.87
N THR A 615 13.57 -7.89 4.59
CA THR A 615 14.41 -9.08 4.34
C THR A 615 14.43 -10.01 5.57
N LEU A 616 14.54 -9.46 6.78
CA LEU A 616 14.44 -10.25 8.01
C LEU A 616 13.10 -10.98 8.10
N THR A 617 12.00 -10.30 7.78
CA THR A 617 10.65 -10.90 7.81
C THR A 617 10.51 -12.07 6.83
N VAL A 618 11.10 -11.94 5.63
CA VAL A 618 11.14 -13.03 4.65
C VAL A 618 11.98 -14.20 5.15
N LEU A 619 13.16 -13.95 5.73
CA LEU A 619 14.01 -15.00 6.30
C LEU A 619 13.31 -15.76 7.43
N GLU A 620 12.62 -15.05 8.33
CA GLU A 620 11.85 -15.67 9.42
C GLU A 620 10.75 -16.60 8.86
N ALA A 621 10.05 -16.18 7.81
CA ALA A 621 9.03 -17.01 7.16
C ALA A 621 9.65 -18.21 6.43
N MET A 622 10.76 -18.02 5.71
CA MET A 622 11.49 -19.12 5.08
C MET A 622 11.90 -20.18 6.12
N ALA A 623 12.44 -19.74 7.26
CA ALA A 623 12.83 -20.61 8.36
C ALA A 623 11.62 -21.38 8.94
N ALA A 624 10.51 -20.69 9.18
CA ALA A 624 9.30 -21.28 9.76
C ALA A 624 8.65 -22.34 8.86
N HIS A 625 8.80 -22.20 7.54
CA HIS A 625 8.19 -23.09 6.53
C HIS A 625 9.20 -23.97 5.80
N ASN A 626 10.44 -24.07 6.32
CA ASN A 626 11.49 -24.95 5.80
C ASN A 626 11.85 -24.71 4.32
N VAL A 627 11.81 -23.45 3.86
CA VAL A 627 12.27 -23.06 2.52
C VAL A 627 13.76 -22.74 2.60
N LYS A 628 14.60 -23.58 1.98
CA LYS A 628 16.05 -23.57 2.22
C LYS A 628 16.88 -22.81 1.17
N THR A 629 16.29 -22.35 0.07
CA THR A 629 17.05 -21.70 -1.02
C THR A 629 16.69 -20.21 -1.14
N LEU A 630 17.69 -19.33 -1.00
CA LEU A 630 17.55 -17.88 -1.14
C LEU A 630 18.51 -17.35 -2.21
N ILE A 631 17.96 -16.68 -3.22
CA ILE A 631 18.70 -15.83 -4.16
C ILE A 631 18.41 -14.38 -3.79
N TYR A 632 19.42 -13.68 -3.27
CA TYR A 632 19.28 -12.32 -2.79
C TYR A 632 19.89 -11.31 -3.76
N SER A 633 19.06 -10.35 -4.16
CA SER A 633 19.41 -9.26 -5.06
C SER A 633 20.06 -8.11 -4.28
N SER A 634 21.39 -8.06 -4.28
CA SER A 634 22.19 -7.00 -3.66
C SER A 634 22.70 -5.98 -4.70
N THR A 635 23.70 -5.17 -4.35
CA THR A 635 24.15 -4.04 -5.17
C THR A 635 25.63 -3.72 -4.96
N CYS A 636 26.29 -3.20 -5.99
CA CYS A 636 27.63 -2.63 -5.89
C CYS A 636 27.70 -1.43 -4.92
N ALA A 637 26.59 -0.77 -4.60
CA ALA A 637 26.55 0.32 -3.62
C ALA A 637 26.94 -0.12 -2.20
N THR A 638 27.02 -1.43 -1.94
CA THR A 638 27.57 -1.95 -0.67
C THR A 638 29.07 -1.75 -0.54
N TYR A 639 29.81 -1.61 -1.65
CA TYR A 639 31.27 -1.40 -1.63
C TYR A 639 31.66 0.02 -1.24
N GLY A 640 30.83 1.01 -1.54
CA GLY A 640 31.17 2.42 -1.29
C GLY A 640 32.13 2.95 -2.35
N GLU A 641 33.21 3.59 -1.91
CA GLU A 641 34.29 4.11 -2.76
C GLU A 641 35.53 3.23 -2.60
N PRO A 642 35.74 2.24 -3.49
CA PRO A 642 36.85 1.31 -3.37
C PRO A 642 38.16 1.91 -3.88
N ASP A 643 39.27 1.52 -3.26
CA ASP A 643 40.62 1.99 -3.62
C ASP A 643 41.17 1.36 -4.90
N THR A 644 40.67 0.17 -5.26
CA THR A 644 41.17 -0.62 -6.39
C THR A 644 40.04 -1.04 -7.32
N MET A 645 40.31 -1.00 -8.62
CA MET A 645 39.41 -1.45 -9.68
C MET A 645 40.12 -2.49 -10.57
N PRO A 646 39.42 -3.46 -11.17
CA PRO A 646 37.99 -3.78 -10.99
C PRO A 646 37.66 -4.28 -9.58
N ILE A 647 36.39 -4.17 -9.19
CA ILE A 647 35.91 -4.61 -7.87
C ILE A 647 35.70 -6.12 -7.87
N THR A 648 36.40 -6.82 -6.98
CA THR A 648 36.16 -8.24 -6.66
C THR A 648 35.24 -8.39 -5.45
N GLU A 649 34.71 -9.58 -5.18
CA GLU A 649 33.85 -9.82 -4.01
C GLU A 649 34.59 -9.74 -2.66
N ALA A 650 35.92 -9.80 -2.69
CA ALA A 650 36.79 -9.60 -1.52
C ALA A 650 36.99 -8.12 -1.16
N THR A 651 36.60 -7.20 -2.05
CA THR A 651 36.71 -5.76 -1.82
C THR A 651 35.92 -5.35 -0.56
N PRO A 652 36.50 -4.55 0.36
CA PRO A 652 35.81 -4.10 1.56
C PRO A 652 34.48 -3.38 1.26
N GLN A 653 33.46 -3.67 2.07
CA GLN A 653 32.14 -3.05 1.94
C GLN A 653 32.00 -1.82 2.85
N ASN A 654 32.18 -0.61 2.28
CA ASN A 654 32.12 0.66 2.99
C ASN A 654 31.01 1.60 2.45
N PRO A 655 29.72 1.24 2.57
CA PRO A 655 28.63 1.99 1.94
C PRO A 655 28.48 3.42 2.51
N ILE A 656 28.41 4.40 1.61
CA ILE A 656 28.38 5.84 1.97
C ILE A 656 26.96 6.43 2.04
N ASN A 657 25.95 5.73 1.51
CA ASN A 657 24.55 6.18 1.50
C ASN A 657 23.60 5.18 2.21
N PRO A 658 22.41 5.62 2.66
CA PRO A 658 21.47 4.77 3.39
C PRO A 658 21.00 3.53 2.61
N TYR A 659 20.81 3.63 1.29
CA TYR A 659 20.47 2.47 0.45
C TYR A 659 21.55 1.37 0.50
N GLY A 660 22.81 1.74 0.27
CA GLY A 660 23.95 0.81 0.34
C GLY A 660 24.12 0.23 1.75
N LYS A 661 23.94 1.06 2.80
CA LYS A 661 23.99 0.61 4.21
C LYS A 661 22.89 -0.40 4.51
N ALA A 662 21.65 -0.15 4.09
CA ALA A 662 20.53 -1.06 4.31
C ALA A 662 20.73 -2.40 3.58
N LYS A 663 21.27 -2.36 2.35
CA LYS A 663 21.63 -3.57 1.58
C LYS A 663 22.75 -4.38 2.23
N LYS A 664 23.80 -3.71 2.73
CA LYS A 664 24.87 -4.37 3.49
C LYS A 664 24.33 -5.02 4.78
N MET A 665 23.50 -4.30 5.55
CA MET A 665 22.87 -4.87 6.75
C MET A 665 22.03 -6.11 6.43
N ALA A 666 21.31 -6.11 5.31
CA ALA A 666 20.56 -7.28 4.87
C ALA A 666 21.49 -8.45 4.48
N GLU A 667 22.61 -8.19 3.80
CA GLU A 667 23.64 -9.23 3.56
C GLU A 667 24.17 -9.80 4.87
N ASP A 668 24.55 -8.94 5.82
CA ASP A 668 25.08 -9.34 7.13
C ASP A 668 24.08 -10.24 7.89
N ILE A 669 22.79 -9.87 7.91
CA ILE A 669 21.71 -10.67 8.51
C ILE A 669 21.58 -12.03 7.82
N ILE A 670 21.59 -12.07 6.48
CA ILE A 670 21.49 -13.32 5.70
C ILE A 670 22.67 -14.24 6.04
N LEU A 671 23.90 -13.71 6.07
CA LEU A 671 25.11 -14.47 6.35
C LEU A 671 25.15 -14.98 7.80
N ASP A 672 24.69 -14.19 8.76
CA ASP A 672 24.58 -14.63 10.15
C ASP A 672 23.55 -15.75 10.30
N PHE A 673 22.43 -15.66 9.58
CA PHE A 673 21.41 -16.71 9.57
C PHE A 673 21.88 -17.98 8.86
N SER A 674 22.61 -17.86 7.75
CA SER A 674 23.11 -19.01 6.98
C SER A 674 24.13 -19.83 7.76
N ARG A 675 24.94 -19.22 8.64
CA ARG A 675 25.90 -19.94 9.51
C ARG A 675 25.25 -20.93 10.48
N ARG A 676 23.96 -20.76 10.79
CA ARG A 676 23.20 -21.61 11.72
C ARG A 676 22.12 -22.46 11.04
N SER A 677 22.07 -22.44 9.71
CA SER A 677 21.05 -23.16 8.93
C SER A 677 21.69 -23.92 7.76
N GLU A 678 20.97 -24.87 7.20
CA GLU A 678 21.38 -25.58 5.97
C GLU A 678 20.97 -24.81 4.70
N MET A 679 20.74 -23.49 4.80
CA MET A 679 20.25 -22.72 3.66
C MET A 679 21.30 -22.62 2.55
N ALA A 680 20.84 -22.80 1.31
CA ALA A 680 21.57 -22.40 0.12
C ALA A 680 21.36 -20.91 -0.11
N VAL A 681 22.42 -20.11 -0.06
CA VAL A 681 22.33 -18.64 -0.22
C VAL A 681 23.18 -18.21 -1.39
N MET A 682 22.59 -17.46 -2.32
CA MET A 682 23.31 -16.79 -3.41
C MET A 682 23.06 -15.29 -3.35
N ILE A 683 24.10 -14.50 -3.10
CA ILE A 683 24.04 -13.03 -3.05
C ILE A 683 24.64 -12.48 -4.34
N LEU A 684 23.82 -11.81 -5.14
CA LEU A 684 24.23 -11.22 -6.41
C LEU A 684 24.35 -9.71 -6.27
N ARG A 685 25.58 -9.19 -6.27
CA ARG A 685 25.90 -7.76 -6.20
C ARG A 685 25.99 -7.20 -7.61
N TYR A 686 24.85 -6.75 -8.15
CA TYR A 686 24.82 -6.20 -9.49
C TYR A 686 25.12 -4.69 -9.55
N PHE A 687 25.55 -4.29 -10.74
CA PHE A 687 25.96 -2.93 -11.05
C PHE A 687 24.80 -2.16 -11.73
N ASN A 688 25.07 -1.34 -12.74
CA ASN A 688 24.09 -0.41 -13.29
C ASN A 688 23.23 -1.09 -14.37
N VAL A 689 22.04 -1.54 -13.97
CA VAL A 689 21.13 -2.25 -14.87
C VAL A 689 20.50 -1.33 -15.91
N ILE A 690 20.53 -1.75 -17.17
CA ILE A 690 19.92 -1.09 -18.34
C ILE A 690 19.22 -2.12 -19.24
N GLY A 691 18.63 -1.66 -20.34
CA GLY A 691 18.02 -2.54 -21.33
C GLY A 691 16.52 -2.78 -21.09
N SER A 692 15.95 -3.70 -21.83
CA SER A 692 14.57 -4.14 -21.68
C SER A 692 14.42 -5.52 -22.33
N ASP A 693 13.24 -6.11 -22.26
CA ASP A 693 12.94 -7.32 -23.01
C ASP A 693 13.13 -7.07 -24.52
N PRO A 694 13.94 -7.87 -25.23
CA PRO A 694 14.18 -7.72 -26.67
C PRO A 694 12.92 -7.81 -27.54
N GLU A 695 11.90 -8.53 -27.08
CA GLU A 695 10.60 -8.62 -27.77
C GLU A 695 9.67 -7.45 -27.43
N GLY A 696 10.13 -6.49 -26.61
CA GLY A 696 9.42 -5.26 -26.31
C GLY A 696 8.19 -5.44 -25.43
N ARG A 697 8.13 -6.50 -24.60
CA ARG A 697 6.96 -6.77 -23.73
C ARG A 697 7.15 -6.18 -22.33
N LEU A 698 8.37 -6.18 -21.82
CA LEU A 698 8.72 -5.67 -20.49
C LEU A 698 9.85 -4.63 -20.57
N GLY A 699 9.82 -3.65 -19.67
CA GLY A 699 10.83 -2.60 -19.57
C GLY A 699 10.73 -1.81 -18.27
N GLU A 700 11.58 -0.80 -18.12
CA GLU A 700 11.58 0.03 -16.91
C GLU A 700 10.53 1.14 -17.01
N ALA A 701 9.53 1.11 -16.13
CA ALA A 701 8.40 2.06 -16.15
C ALA A 701 8.25 2.82 -14.82
N PRO A 702 9.19 3.71 -14.44
CA PRO A 702 9.07 4.45 -13.20
C PRO A 702 7.88 5.42 -13.25
N ARG A 703 7.22 5.61 -12.11
CA ARG A 703 6.15 6.61 -11.98
C ARG A 703 6.69 8.03 -12.24
N PRO A 704 5.88 8.95 -12.78
CA PRO A 704 6.31 10.32 -13.08
C PRO A 704 7.05 11.00 -11.91
N GLU A 705 6.50 10.88 -10.69
CA GLU A 705 7.10 11.47 -9.48
C GLU A 705 8.50 10.94 -9.13
N LEU A 706 8.89 9.78 -9.67
CA LEU A 706 10.16 9.11 -9.39
C LEU A 706 11.19 9.29 -10.50
N ARG A 707 10.80 9.88 -11.63
CA ARG A 707 11.68 10.05 -12.79
C ARG A 707 12.89 10.93 -12.48
N GLU A 708 12.74 11.95 -11.64
CA GLU A 708 13.86 12.80 -11.21
C GLU A 708 14.92 12.04 -10.39
N HIS A 709 14.51 10.97 -9.70
CA HIS A 709 15.41 10.10 -8.95
C HIS A 709 15.82 8.84 -9.71
N GLY A 710 15.31 8.69 -10.94
CA GLY A 710 15.45 7.52 -11.79
C GLY A 710 16.87 7.27 -12.31
N ARG A 711 17.01 6.18 -13.06
CA ARG A 711 18.26 5.83 -13.74
C ARG A 711 18.54 6.82 -14.89
N ILE A 712 19.82 6.99 -15.23
CA ILE A 712 20.26 7.88 -16.32
C ILE A 712 19.67 7.50 -17.69
N SER A 713 19.40 6.21 -17.93
CA SER A 713 18.70 5.71 -19.13
C SER A 713 17.31 6.35 -19.26
N GLY A 714 16.50 6.31 -18.20
CA GLY A 714 15.15 6.88 -18.19
C GLY A 714 15.16 8.39 -18.44
N ALA A 715 16.02 9.13 -17.75
CA ALA A 715 16.19 10.57 -17.98
C ALA A 715 16.66 10.89 -19.41
N CYS A 716 17.52 10.05 -20.00
CA CYS A 716 17.94 10.19 -21.37
C CYS A 716 16.78 10.00 -22.35
N PHE A 717 15.94 8.99 -22.13
CA PHE A 717 14.77 8.73 -22.98
C PHE A 717 13.69 9.80 -22.81
N ASP A 718 13.46 10.30 -21.60
CA ASP A 718 12.55 11.43 -21.37
C ASP A 718 13.02 12.69 -22.10
N ALA A 719 14.33 12.96 -22.12
CA ALA A 719 14.90 14.08 -22.87
C ALA A 719 14.78 13.86 -24.40
N ALA A 720 14.99 12.63 -24.88
CA ALA A 720 14.81 12.27 -26.28
C ALA A 720 13.35 12.38 -26.75
N LEU A 721 12.38 12.13 -25.86
CA LEU A 721 10.95 12.30 -26.11
C LEU A 721 10.47 13.75 -25.94
N GLY A 722 11.33 14.67 -25.48
CA GLY A 722 10.96 16.05 -25.18
C GLY A 722 10.10 16.22 -23.92
N ILE A 723 10.03 15.20 -23.06
CA ILE A 723 9.32 15.25 -21.77
C ILE A 723 10.06 16.18 -20.79
N ILE A 724 11.40 16.19 -20.85
CA ILE A 724 12.25 17.12 -20.13
C ILE A 724 13.11 17.92 -21.13
N PRO A 725 13.48 19.18 -20.81
CA PRO A 725 14.17 20.06 -21.76
C PRO A 725 15.61 19.63 -22.10
N GLY A 726 16.18 18.69 -21.35
CA GLY A 726 17.53 18.17 -21.54
C GLY A 726 17.95 17.22 -20.43
N LEU A 727 19.01 16.45 -20.68
CA LEU A 727 19.62 15.56 -19.70
C LEU A 727 20.58 16.34 -18.79
N LYS A 728 20.41 16.21 -17.48
CA LYS A 728 21.31 16.82 -16.49
C LYS A 728 22.37 15.80 -16.06
N VAL A 729 23.64 16.03 -16.44
CA VAL A 729 24.78 15.22 -16.01
C VAL A 729 25.48 15.92 -14.86
N ARG A 730 25.67 15.23 -13.73
CA ARG A 730 26.25 15.81 -12.51
C ARG A 730 27.68 15.35 -12.31
N GLY A 731 28.59 16.30 -12.15
CA GLY A 731 30.02 16.09 -11.93
C GLY A 731 30.80 15.88 -13.23
N THR A 732 31.74 16.78 -13.50
CA THR A 732 32.64 16.77 -14.67
C THR A 732 34.11 16.93 -14.28
N ASP A 733 34.40 16.82 -12.99
CA ASP A 733 35.68 17.08 -12.37
C ASP A 733 36.18 15.88 -11.55
N TYR A 734 35.57 14.69 -11.70
CA TYR A 734 36.06 13.46 -11.10
C TYR A 734 37.44 13.09 -11.66
N PRO A 735 38.27 12.35 -10.90
CA PRO A 735 39.58 11.88 -11.36
C PRO A 735 39.45 10.71 -12.37
N THR A 736 38.69 10.91 -13.44
CA THR A 736 38.45 9.96 -14.52
C THR A 736 38.86 10.58 -15.86
N ALA A 737 39.02 9.76 -16.90
CA ALA A 737 39.57 10.19 -18.20
C ALA A 737 38.84 11.39 -18.83
N ASP A 738 37.53 11.52 -18.63
CA ASP A 738 36.71 12.61 -19.18
C ASP A 738 36.04 13.49 -18.11
N GLY A 739 36.42 13.31 -16.86
CA GLY A 739 35.90 14.02 -15.70
C GLY A 739 34.53 13.53 -15.21
N THR A 740 33.86 12.61 -15.91
CA THR A 740 32.56 12.07 -15.50
C THR A 740 32.68 10.69 -14.86
N CYS A 741 31.67 10.34 -14.06
CA CYS A 741 31.59 9.05 -13.39
C CYS A 741 31.74 7.86 -14.36
N ILE A 742 32.48 6.83 -13.96
CA ILE A 742 32.58 5.55 -14.67
C ILE A 742 31.73 4.50 -13.97
N ARG A 743 30.89 3.78 -14.74
CA ARG A 743 29.98 2.74 -14.25
C ARG A 743 29.99 1.52 -15.16
N ASP A 744 29.78 0.35 -14.58
CA ASP A 744 29.54 -0.90 -15.31
C ASP A 744 28.04 -1.05 -15.61
N TYR A 745 27.67 -0.93 -16.89
CA TYR A 745 26.29 -1.03 -17.33
C TYR A 745 25.99 -2.44 -17.84
N ILE A 746 25.08 -3.14 -17.16
CA ILE A 746 24.69 -4.52 -17.47
C ILE A 746 23.25 -4.57 -18.00
N ASP A 747 23.03 -5.36 -19.05
CA ASP A 747 21.68 -5.60 -19.56
C ASP A 747 20.84 -6.41 -18.55
N VAL A 748 19.57 -6.02 -18.39
CA VAL A 748 18.63 -6.69 -17.48
C VAL A 748 18.42 -8.16 -17.82
N THR A 749 18.52 -8.55 -19.10
CA THR A 749 18.38 -9.94 -19.52
C THR A 749 19.56 -10.80 -19.07
N ASP A 750 20.78 -10.28 -19.19
CA ASP A 750 22.01 -10.91 -18.69
C ASP A 750 21.98 -11.02 -17.17
N LEU A 751 21.59 -9.94 -16.48
CA LEU A 751 21.46 -9.95 -15.02
C LEU A 751 20.49 -11.03 -14.54
N VAL A 752 19.35 -11.18 -15.21
CA VAL A 752 18.36 -12.21 -14.86
C VAL A 752 18.89 -13.61 -15.16
N ASP A 753 19.63 -13.80 -16.26
CA ASP A 753 20.31 -15.07 -16.54
C ASP A 753 21.25 -15.45 -15.40
N ALA A 754 22.02 -14.50 -14.85
CA ALA A 754 22.89 -14.74 -13.70
C ALA A 754 22.11 -15.24 -12.47
N HIS A 755 20.92 -14.68 -12.22
CA HIS A 755 20.08 -15.10 -11.10
C HIS A 755 19.56 -16.54 -11.26
N VAL A 756 19.20 -16.95 -12.49
CA VAL A 756 18.78 -18.33 -12.76
C VAL A 756 19.96 -19.28 -12.67
N LYS A 757 21.15 -18.90 -13.18
CA LYS A 757 22.37 -19.70 -13.00
C LYS A 757 22.73 -19.89 -11.54
N ALA A 758 22.57 -18.85 -10.72
CA ALA A 758 22.76 -18.95 -9.28
C ALA A 758 21.74 -19.88 -8.62
N LEU A 759 20.48 -19.85 -9.05
CA LEU A 759 19.44 -20.77 -8.60
C LEU A 759 19.78 -22.23 -8.94
N ASP A 760 20.18 -22.51 -10.19
CA ASP A 760 20.54 -23.85 -10.67
C ASP A 760 21.76 -24.44 -9.94
N LYS A 761 22.66 -23.58 -9.45
CA LYS A 761 23.88 -23.95 -8.73
C LYS A 761 23.75 -23.86 -7.21
N ALA A 762 22.60 -23.48 -6.69
CA ALA A 762 22.35 -23.39 -5.26
C ALA A 762 22.50 -24.75 -4.59
N GLN A 763 23.37 -24.83 -3.57
CA GLN A 763 23.62 -26.06 -2.81
C GLN A 763 23.34 -25.82 -1.32
N PRO A 764 22.64 -26.75 -0.63
CA PRO A 764 22.36 -26.63 0.79
C PRO A 764 23.62 -26.37 1.62
N GLY A 765 23.54 -25.43 2.56
CA GLY A 765 24.65 -25.03 3.44
C GLY A 765 25.79 -24.27 2.76
N LYS A 766 25.69 -23.95 1.47
CA LYS A 766 26.69 -23.13 0.76
C LYS A 766 26.20 -21.70 0.55
N VAL A 767 27.14 -20.77 0.70
CA VAL A 767 26.95 -19.36 0.40
C VAL A 767 27.81 -19.00 -0.81
N GLY A 768 27.17 -18.56 -1.89
CA GLY A 768 27.82 -17.93 -3.04
C GLY A 768 27.59 -16.42 -3.01
N ILE A 769 28.64 -15.64 -3.24
CA ILE A 769 28.58 -14.18 -3.37
C ILE A 769 29.26 -13.84 -4.68
N TYR A 770 28.56 -13.13 -5.56
CA TYR A 770 29.01 -12.86 -6.93
C TYR A 770 28.73 -11.41 -7.33
N ASN A 771 29.74 -10.77 -7.90
CA ASN A 771 29.57 -9.53 -8.65
C ASN A 771 28.95 -9.85 -10.01
N VAL A 772 27.97 -9.05 -10.42
CA VAL A 772 27.26 -9.24 -11.69
C VAL A 772 27.34 -7.95 -12.50
N GLY A 773 28.24 -7.95 -13.48
CA GLY A 773 28.50 -6.85 -14.38
C GLY A 773 29.22 -7.33 -15.64
N THR A 774 29.60 -6.40 -16.50
CA THR A 774 30.26 -6.69 -17.78
C THR A 774 31.77 -6.75 -17.68
N GLY A 775 32.35 -6.32 -16.55
CA GLY A 775 33.79 -6.17 -16.39
C GLY A 775 34.37 -4.88 -16.96
N HIS A 776 33.53 -4.05 -17.60
CA HIS A 776 33.99 -2.88 -18.35
C HIS A 776 33.31 -1.61 -17.83
N GLY A 777 34.11 -0.71 -17.26
CA GLY A 777 33.65 0.62 -16.89
C GLY A 777 33.42 1.50 -18.12
N ARG A 778 32.29 2.22 -18.16
CA ARG A 778 31.97 3.25 -19.16
C ARG A 778 31.68 4.56 -18.48
N SER A 779 32.20 5.65 -19.04
CA SER A 779 31.92 6.99 -18.53
C SER A 779 30.47 7.41 -18.79
N VAL A 780 29.98 8.41 -18.04
CA VAL A 780 28.66 8.99 -18.31
C VAL A 780 28.63 9.67 -19.67
N LYS A 781 29.72 10.30 -20.15
CA LYS A 781 29.74 10.87 -21.51
C LYS A 781 29.65 9.78 -22.58
N GLU A 782 30.38 8.67 -22.44
CA GLU A 782 30.24 7.53 -23.36
C GLU A 782 28.80 7.00 -23.37
N PHE A 783 28.16 6.91 -22.21
CA PHE A 783 26.76 6.52 -22.08
C PHE A 783 25.82 7.47 -22.81
N VAL A 784 26.01 8.78 -22.64
CA VAL A 784 25.18 9.80 -23.28
C VAL A 784 25.33 9.76 -24.81
N GLU A 785 26.54 9.57 -25.31
CA GLU A 785 26.77 9.42 -26.76
C GLU A 785 26.18 8.13 -27.31
N ALA A 786 26.26 7.02 -26.57
CA ALA A 786 25.57 5.79 -26.93
C ALA A 786 24.04 5.98 -26.94
N CYS A 787 23.50 6.73 -25.98
CA CYS A 787 22.07 7.04 -25.91
C CYS A 787 21.60 7.95 -27.07
N LYS A 788 22.36 8.99 -27.44
CA LYS A 788 22.06 9.81 -28.63
C LYS A 788 22.05 8.95 -29.90
N LYS A 789 23.03 8.06 -30.06
CA LYS A 789 23.10 7.13 -31.21
C LYS A 789 21.98 6.09 -31.22
N ALA A 790 21.55 5.61 -30.05
CA ALA A 790 20.45 4.65 -29.91
C ALA A 790 19.08 5.29 -30.18
N THR A 791 18.89 6.53 -29.72
CA THR A 791 17.62 7.26 -29.85
C THR A 791 17.46 7.92 -31.23
N GLY A 792 18.57 8.37 -31.83
CA GLY A 792 18.58 9.22 -33.01
C GLY A 792 18.14 10.67 -32.72
N ALA A 793 17.96 11.02 -31.45
CA ALA A 793 17.48 12.34 -31.03
C ALA A 793 18.65 13.28 -30.68
N ASN A 794 18.47 14.58 -30.95
CA ASN A 794 19.41 15.60 -30.51
C ASN A 794 19.14 15.98 -29.05
N ILE A 795 19.76 15.26 -28.12
CA ILE A 795 19.56 15.45 -26.68
C ILE A 795 20.47 16.57 -26.16
N LYS A 796 19.87 17.65 -25.67
CA LYS A 796 20.60 18.70 -24.95
C LYS A 796 21.13 18.15 -23.62
N VAL A 797 22.38 18.44 -23.28
CA VAL A 797 23.04 17.98 -22.05
C VAL A 797 23.52 19.18 -21.26
N ASP A 798 23.06 19.29 -20.02
CA ASP A 798 23.49 20.32 -19.07
C ASP A 798 24.41 19.68 -18.03
N PHE A 799 25.65 20.17 -17.93
CA PHE A 799 26.62 19.70 -16.94
C PHE A 799 26.51 20.53 -15.66
N LEU A 800 26.27 19.85 -14.53
CA LEU A 800 26.06 20.44 -13.22
C LEU A 800 27.16 19.99 -12.24
N ALA A 801 27.23 20.66 -11.08
CA ALA A 801 28.10 20.25 -9.98
C ALA A 801 27.81 18.81 -9.51
N ARG A 802 28.82 18.20 -8.87
CA ARG A 802 28.74 16.84 -8.34
C ARG A 802 27.51 16.64 -7.46
N ARG A 803 26.94 15.44 -7.52
CA ARG A 803 25.93 15.00 -6.58
C ARG A 803 26.64 14.41 -5.35
N PRO A 804 26.28 14.82 -4.12
CA PRO A 804 26.77 14.15 -2.92
C PRO A 804 26.44 12.66 -2.96
N GLY A 805 27.46 11.81 -2.77
CA GLY A 805 27.32 10.35 -2.73
C GLY A 805 27.51 9.61 -4.06
N ASP A 806 27.87 10.29 -5.15
CA ASP A 806 28.28 9.63 -6.40
C ASP A 806 29.78 9.30 -6.40
N TYR A 807 30.10 8.07 -6.80
CA TYR A 807 31.48 7.54 -6.89
C TYR A 807 32.18 7.99 -8.18
N ALA A 808 33.50 8.16 -8.16
CA ALA A 808 34.27 8.43 -9.39
C ALA A 808 34.19 7.24 -10.36
N GLU A 809 34.55 6.04 -9.89
CA GLU A 809 34.64 4.83 -10.72
C GLU A 809 34.13 3.61 -9.94
N VAL A 810 33.24 2.83 -10.55
CA VAL A 810 32.68 1.59 -9.98
C VAL A 810 32.39 0.62 -11.12
N TYR A 811 33.23 -0.41 -11.29
CA TYR A 811 32.98 -1.51 -12.23
C TYR A 811 33.43 -2.87 -11.68
N SER A 812 32.81 -3.94 -12.19
CA SER A 812 32.96 -5.29 -11.63
C SER A 812 34.20 -6.01 -12.16
N ASP A 813 34.68 -6.98 -11.40
CA ASP A 813 35.41 -8.14 -11.92
C ASP A 813 34.43 -9.33 -12.00
N PRO A 814 34.08 -9.82 -13.21
CA PRO A 814 33.14 -10.93 -13.39
C PRO A 814 33.82 -12.31 -13.39
N SER A 815 35.13 -12.42 -13.13
CA SER A 815 35.85 -13.71 -13.20
C SER A 815 35.27 -14.77 -12.26
N LYS A 816 34.92 -14.42 -11.02
CA LYS A 816 34.39 -15.40 -10.06
C LYS A 816 33.07 -16.02 -10.50
N ILE A 817 32.14 -15.21 -11.01
CA ILE A 817 30.85 -15.72 -11.49
C ILE A 817 31.00 -16.55 -12.78
N HIS A 818 31.99 -16.21 -13.60
CA HIS A 818 32.38 -17.04 -14.74
C HIS A 818 32.89 -18.41 -14.29
N ASP A 819 33.86 -18.44 -13.38
CA ASP A 819 34.53 -19.68 -12.96
C ASP A 819 33.58 -20.62 -12.19
N GLU A 820 32.71 -20.08 -11.33
CA GLU A 820 31.85 -20.88 -10.47
C GLU A 820 30.47 -21.20 -11.08
N LEU A 821 29.88 -20.25 -11.82
CA LEU A 821 28.52 -20.40 -12.37
C LEU A 821 28.50 -20.62 -13.90
N ASN A 822 29.64 -20.55 -14.59
CA ASN A 822 29.75 -20.55 -16.05
C ASN A 822 28.83 -19.50 -16.69
N TRP A 823 28.89 -18.28 -16.15
CA TRP A 823 28.07 -17.15 -16.60
C TRP A 823 28.95 -16.00 -17.08
N THR A 824 28.58 -15.40 -18.21
CA THR A 824 29.18 -14.17 -18.76
C THR A 824 28.10 -13.30 -19.38
N ALA A 825 28.25 -11.97 -19.26
CA ALA A 825 27.37 -11.03 -19.93
C ALA A 825 27.50 -11.17 -21.46
N ARG A 826 26.36 -11.25 -22.16
CA ARG A 826 26.30 -11.41 -23.62
C ARG A 826 26.02 -10.09 -24.34
N HIS A 827 25.21 -9.24 -23.72
CA HIS A 827 24.82 -7.93 -24.22
C HIS A 827 25.73 -6.84 -23.62
N THR A 828 26.98 -6.83 -24.07
CA THR A 828 28.00 -5.87 -23.60
C THR A 828 28.08 -4.58 -24.43
N ASP A 829 27.44 -4.54 -25.61
CA ASP A 829 27.30 -3.31 -26.39
C ASP A 829 26.20 -2.42 -25.79
N LEU A 830 26.66 -1.35 -25.14
CA LEU A 830 25.82 -0.32 -24.53
C LEU A 830 24.77 0.26 -25.48
N ARG A 831 25.13 0.46 -26.76
CA ARG A 831 24.20 1.02 -27.75
C ARG A 831 23.07 0.05 -28.06
N GLU A 832 23.36 -1.24 -28.12
CA GLU A 832 22.35 -2.28 -28.42
C GLU A 832 21.30 -2.34 -27.30
N SER A 833 21.73 -2.48 -26.06
CA SER A 833 20.84 -2.49 -24.89
C SER A 833 19.99 -1.22 -24.78
N LEU A 834 20.60 -0.04 -25.01
CA LEU A 834 19.87 1.22 -25.03
C LEU A 834 18.88 1.33 -26.19
N SER A 835 19.22 0.76 -27.36
CA SER A 835 18.32 0.75 -28.52
C SER A 835 17.10 -0.13 -28.27
N THR A 836 17.29 -1.27 -27.61
CA THR A 836 16.20 -2.17 -27.19
C THR A 836 15.29 -1.50 -26.16
N ALA A 837 15.87 -0.89 -25.12
CA ALA A 837 15.11 -0.12 -24.15
C ALA A 837 14.36 1.07 -24.78
N TRP A 838 14.99 1.78 -25.73
CA TRP A 838 14.36 2.87 -26.46
C TRP A 838 13.18 2.41 -27.31
N LYS A 839 13.28 1.25 -27.97
CA LYS A 839 12.16 0.67 -28.71
C LYS A 839 10.98 0.42 -27.77
N TRP A 840 11.23 -0.19 -26.61
CA TRP A 840 10.19 -0.41 -25.60
C TRP A 840 9.57 0.91 -25.11
N GLN A 841 10.38 1.91 -24.79
CA GLN A 841 9.90 3.22 -24.33
C GLN A 841 9.01 3.92 -25.38
N LYS A 842 9.37 3.82 -26.67
CA LYS A 842 8.56 4.39 -27.76
C LYS A 842 7.23 3.67 -27.96
N THR A 843 7.19 2.35 -27.81
CA THR A 843 5.94 1.59 -27.91
C THR A 843 5.08 1.71 -26.64
N HIS A 844 5.68 2.12 -25.52
CA HIS A 844 5.03 2.29 -24.22
C HIS A 844 5.27 3.70 -23.64
N PRO A 845 4.83 4.78 -24.32
CA PRO A 845 5.12 6.15 -23.91
C PRO A 845 4.57 6.49 -22.50
N SER A 846 3.50 5.80 -22.10
CA SER A 846 2.90 5.90 -20.75
C SER A 846 3.28 4.73 -19.83
N GLY A 847 4.37 4.03 -20.13
CA GLY A 847 4.71 2.74 -19.53
C GLY A 847 3.60 1.71 -19.76
N TYR A 848 3.27 0.93 -18.73
CA TYR A 848 2.32 -0.17 -18.83
C TYR A 848 0.82 0.18 -18.67
N GLY A 849 0.33 1.33 -19.11
CA GLY A 849 -1.10 1.63 -18.90
C GLY A 849 -1.80 2.29 -20.08
N SER A 850 -1.61 1.70 -21.24
CA SER A 850 -2.43 1.96 -22.42
C SER A 850 -2.72 0.67 -23.22
N THR A 851 -2.68 -0.50 -22.56
CA THR A 851 -3.06 -1.79 -23.16
C THR A 851 -3.91 -2.61 -22.21
#